data_AF-A0A957X6V0-F1
#
_entry.id   AF-A0A957X6V0-F1
#
_cell.length_a   1.000
_cell.length_b   1.000
_cell.length_c   1.000
_cell.angle_alpha   90.00
_cell.angle_beta   90.00
_cell.angle_gamma   90.00
#
_symmetry.space_group_name_H-M   'P 1'
#
loop_
_entity.id
_entity.type
_entity.pdbx_description
1 polymer ?
#
loop_
_entity_poly.entity_id
_entity_poly.type
_entity_poly.pdbx_seq_one_letter_code
_entity_poly.pdbx_strand_id
1 'polypeptide(L)'
;LDWHEGPIKVGLDVYAAGFPLGDPEYTLTRGIVAKERANGKTAWASVTKVLQHDADINPGNSGGPLVDSDGHVVGINYAGNSNTNQYFAISRDEATPLIDRLRAGENVDTIGINGEAVDVGEKLSGIWVSSVKSGSPADKVGIRAGDIIMSMEGITLAEDGSMATYCDILRSHGATDVLSLQVFRFATKEVMEGQINGRELAQSFSFADQLDNQNAGSDQQTTAPDAPATYSGYTTMTDDNGILALEVPVEWKEVQTTDWVWKEETVGIRLVATTDLDSVFKSWGTPGVIFNVSSSLAQSETPKTMLDAVDYSEVCTNGGRKEIPDGFYTGYYDLWTDCDNGQSRAVIVSVAPETQDYIVLFEIYIAGEADIEALDHILDSFVVTLPSATGSNQDASSSGDIFDLVDVSGLTYDYVLVDEPALSAIIPADWSDVASNDWLNDNDEVLGKTLAASTGIQGFNDNWTTAGIYVRTATDLEEELDINDLLDSVDMKDTCTYDDRYKHEPTIYGITYAGAYDLYTKCGGEDNAFAYLVVQSDDLKQAVLLEFVAITDADVEAFKVLLQSFYVSDGAGANTESATTDSSGIDYTVLNDESGSLAVRVPVAWGDTSSGDWILDDKAIGVSLYVSTDLDQYRDTWTTPGMFFGASKDFAGADTKAVLDALDYSENCKSSERFEYDDSVFVGNYDLWEKCGGSDSLWVVLAAEPKESADYLVLLNVLIDSNTSPDVLDEIFKSFNVEWQGDAGQSAQPTAEVVTDALNIRSGPGTNYSRIGGV
;
A
#
# COMPACT_ATOMS: atom_id res chain seq x y z
N LEU A 1 -26.60 -19.36 30.07
CA LEU A 1 -26.08 -20.36 29.13
C LEU A 1 -24.67 -20.65 29.57
N ASP A 2 -24.32 -21.92 29.71
CA ASP A 2 -22.93 -22.29 29.95
C ASP A 2 -22.18 -22.29 28.61
N TRP A 3 -20.86 -22.12 28.65
CA TRP A 3 -20.03 -22.19 27.44
C TRP A 3 -19.81 -23.65 27.05
N HIS A 4 -19.72 -23.91 25.74
CA HIS A 4 -19.34 -25.23 25.23
C HIS A 4 -17.99 -25.64 25.84
N GLU A 5 -17.84 -26.90 26.22
CA GLU A 5 -16.58 -27.42 26.77
C GLU A 5 -15.87 -28.28 25.71
N GLY A 6 -14.58 -28.02 25.48
CA GLY A 6 -13.77 -28.75 24.51
C GLY A 6 -13.57 -28.04 23.17
N PRO A 7 -12.97 -28.73 22.18
CA PRO A 7 -12.61 -28.13 20.90
C PRO A 7 -13.85 -27.88 20.03
N ILE A 8 -13.97 -26.67 19.50
CA ILE A 8 -14.98 -26.29 18.51
C ILE A 8 -14.43 -26.68 17.14
N LYS A 9 -15.10 -27.60 16.43
CA LYS A 9 -14.58 -28.14 15.18
C LYS A 9 -15.53 -28.02 14.01
N VAL A 10 -14.98 -28.04 12.79
CA VAL A 10 -15.78 -28.16 11.56
C VAL A 10 -16.72 -29.35 11.67
N GLY A 11 -17.98 -29.14 11.29
CA GLY A 11 -19.04 -30.14 11.36
C GLY A 11 -19.76 -30.23 12.71
N LEU A 12 -19.39 -29.42 13.71
CA LEU A 12 -20.17 -29.29 14.95
C LEU A 12 -21.55 -28.70 14.64
N ASP A 13 -22.63 -29.41 15.02
CA ASP A 13 -23.99 -28.90 14.94
C ASP A 13 -24.14 -27.65 15.80
N VAL A 14 -24.62 -26.57 15.18
CA VAL A 14 -24.84 -25.28 15.86
C VAL A 14 -26.20 -24.69 15.51
N TYR A 15 -26.66 -23.80 16.38
CA TYR A 15 -27.94 -23.13 16.24
C TYR A 15 -27.77 -21.65 16.55
N ALA A 16 -28.20 -20.78 15.64
CA ALA A 16 -28.17 -19.34 15.86
C ALA A 16 -29.49 -18.88 16.44
N ALA A 17 -29.43 -18.32 17.65
CA ALA A 17 -30.58 -17.90 18.43
C ALA A 17 -30.69 -16.36 18.47
N GLY A 18 -31.90 -15.81 18.28
CA GLY A 18 -32.08 -14.37 18.31
C GLY A 18 -33.50 -13.86 18.05
N PHE A 19 -33.62 -12.54 17.95
CA PHE A 19 -34.87 -11.80 17.71
C PHE A 19 -34.67 -10.87 16.50
N PRO A 20 -34.72 -11.41 15.27
CA PRO A 20 -34.43 -10.66 14.06
C PRO A 20 -35.38 -9.47 13.90
N LEU A 21 -34.84 -8.32 13.47
CA LEU A 21 -35.58 -7.09 13.16
C LEU A 21 -36.49 -6.59 14.31
N GLY A 22 -36.20 -6.98 15.55
CA GLY A 22 -37.01 -6.64 16.72
C GLY A 22 -38.32 -7.42 16.83
N ASP A 23 -38.43 -8.56 16.14
CA ASP A 23 -39.56 -9.47 16.27
C ASP A 23 -39.70 -9.91 17.75
N PRO A 24 -40.90 -9.83 18.36
CA PRO A 24 -41.12 -10.35 19.72
C PRO A 24 -41.00 -11.88 19.81
N GLU A 25 -41.06 -12.60 18.69
CA GLU A 25 -40.93 -14.05 18.63
C GLU A 25 -39.47 -14.48 18.46
N TYR A 26 -39.12 -15.52 19.21
CA TYR A 26 -37.78 -16.10 19.20
C TYR A 26 -37.53 -16.92 17.93
N THR A 27 -36.37 -16.70 17.31
CA THR A 27 -35.92 -17.49 16.16
C THR A 27 -34.74 -18.37 16.53
N LEU A 28 -34.72 -19.56 15.94
CA LEU A 28 -33.64 -20.52 16.06
C LEU A 28 -33.43 -21.18 14.70
N THR A 29 -32.28 -20.91 14.11
CA THR A 29 -31.86 -21.51 12.84
C THR A 29 -30.78 -22.54 13.12
N ARG A 30 -30.70 -23.59 12.31
CA ARG A 30 -29.75 -24.69 12.49
C ARG A 30 -28.71 -24.64 11.38
N GLY A 31 -27.48 -24.97 11.74
CA GLY A 31 -26.39 -25.20 10.80
C GLY A 31 -25.29 -26.04 11.44
N ILE A 32 -24.10 -25.95 10.86
CA ILE A 32 -22.85 -26.51 11.35
C ILE A 32 -21.75 -25.44 11.35
N VAL A 33 -20.71 -25.66 12.14
CA VAL A 33 -19.45 -24.92 11.98
C VAL A 33 -18.83 -25.33 10.63
N ALA A 34 -18.72 -24.38 9.72
CA ALA A 34 -18.13 -24.56 8.40
C ALA A 34 -16.61 -24.29 8.40
N LYS A 35 -16.15 -23.34 9.22
CA LYS A 35 -14.72 -23.03 9.40
C LYS A 35 -14.46 -22.62 10.85
N GLU A 36 -13.43 -23.21 11.46
CA GLU A 36 -13.03 -22.94 12.84
C GLU A 36 -12.35 -21.58 13.01
N ARG A 37 -11.68 -21.09 11.95
CA ARG A 37 -10.88 -19.86 11.96
C ARG A 37 -11.06 -19.11 10.64
N ALA A 38 -12.11 -18.31 10.55
CA ALA A 38 -12.29 -17.36 9.46
C ALA A 38 -11.73 -15.98 9.85
N ASN A 39 -11.42 -15.17 8.84
CA ASN A 39 -11.03 -13.77 9.01
C ASN A 39 -12.22 -12.97 9.56
N GLY A 40 -12.00 -12.19 10.62
CA GLY A 40 -13.00 -11.30 11.21
C GLY A 40 -12.68 -9.82 11.02
N LYS A 41 -11.74 -9.49 10.14
CA LYS A 41 -11.43 -8.11 9.72
C LYS A 41 -12.50 -7.62 8.74
N THR A 42 -13.02 -6.44 8.99
CA THR A 42 -14.07 -5.77 8.23
C THR A 42 -13.85 -4.26 8.27
N ALA A 43 -14.56 -3.51 7.44
CA ALA A 43 -14.51 -2.06 7.48
C ALA A 43 -14.91 -1.46 8.83
N TRP A 44 -15.72 -2.15 9.64
CA TRP A 44 -16.26 -1.61 10.90
C TRP A 44 -15.81 -2.35 12.17
N ALA A 45 -14.99 -3.41 12.03
CA ALA A 45 -14.27 -4.02 13.15
C ALA A 45 -13.14 -4.96 12.71
N SER A 46 -12.19 -5.19 13.63
CA SER A 46 -11.10 -6.16 13.47
C SER A 46 -11.18 -7.22 14.57
N VAL A 47 -11.72 -8.39 14.25
CA VAL A 47 -11.71 -9.56 15.15
C VAL A 47 -10.71 -10.58 14.62
N THR A 48 -9.73 -10.95 15.45
CA THR A 48 -8.62 -11.82 15.05
C THR A 48 -9.11 -13.16 14.46
N LYS A 49 -10.11 -13.77 15.08
CA LYS A 49 -10.65 -15.09 14.69
C LYS A 49 -12.16 -15.16 14.91
N VAL A 50 -12.89 -15.56 13.87
CA VAL A 50 -14.33 -15.85 13.98
C VAL A 50 -14.62 -17.27 13.50
N LEU A 51 -15.68 -17.86 14.04
CA LEU A 51 -16.27 -19.10 13.54
C LEU A 51 -17.12 -18.77 12.32
N GLN A 52 -16.96 -19.51 11.23
CA GLN A 52 -17.92 -19.50 10.13
C GLN A 52 -18.92 -20.64 10.31
N HIS A 53 -20.20 -20.37 10.09
CA HIS A 53 -21.28 -21.36 10.09
C HIS A 53 -22.29 -21.09 8.97
N ASP A 54 -23.15 -22.07 8.71
CA ASP A 54 -24.24 -21.99 7.73
C ASP A 54 -25.63 -21.88 8.38
N ALA A 55 -25.70 -21.72 9.72
CA ALA A 55 -26.95 -21.39 10.39
C ALA A 55 -27.38 -19.96 10.02
N ASP A 56 -28.52 -19.80 9.35
CA ASP A 56 -29.00 -18.49 8.88
C ASP A 56 -29.10 -17.46 10.02
N ILE A 57 -28.47 -16.30 9.85
CA ILE A 57 -28.67 -15.15 10.72
C ILE A 57 -29.21 -13.98 9.91
N ASN A 58 -30.14 -13.24 10.51
CA ASN A 58 -30.67 -12.00 9.98
C ASN A 58 -30.28 -10.84 10.91
N PRO A 59 -30.33 -9.57 10.44
CA PRO A 59 -30.19 -8.42 11.33
C PRO A 59 -31.12 -8.55 12.55
N GLY A 60 -30.57 -8.47 13.76
CA GLY A 60 -31.24 -8.75 15.04
C GLY A 60 -30.91 -10.10 15.68
N ASN A 61 -30.30 -11.04 14.94
CA ASN A 61 -29.61 -12.19 15.52
C ASN A 61 -28.20 -11.81 16.01
N SER A 62 -27.57 -10.80 15.40
CA SER A 62 -26.28 -10.26 15.83
C SER A 62 -26.31 -9.85 17.31
N GLY A 63 -25.30 -10.27 18.07
CA GLY A 63 -25.22 -10.18 19.52
C GLY A 63 -25.87 -11.36 20.28
N GLY A 64 -26.70 -12.15 19.61
CA GLY A 64 -27.28 -13.38 20.14
C GLY A 64 -26.29 -14.57 20.15
N PRO A 65 -26.57 -15.64 20.90
CA PRO A 65 -25.65 -16.76 21.01
C PRO A 65 -25.74 -17.71 19.80
N LEU A 66 -24.59 -18.22 19.38
CA LEU A 66 -24.47 -19.45 18.61
C LEU A 66 -24.29 -20.60 19.61
N VAL A 67 -25.19 -21.58 19.61
CA VAL A 67 -25.18 -22.67 20.61
C VAL A 67 -25.04 -24.04 19.97
N ASP A 68 -24.47 -25.00 20.70
CA ASP A 68 -24.44 -26.41 20.30
C ASP A 68 -25.81 -27.10 20.51
N SER A 69 -25.89 -28.39 20.19
CA SER A 69 -27.12 -29.20 20.36
C SER A 69 -27.62 -29.33 21.79
N ASP A 70 -26.76 -29.10 22.79
CA ASP A 70 -27.11 -29.14 24.21
C ASP A 70 -27.44 -27.73 24.77
N GLY A 71 -27.32 -26.69 23.93
CA GLY A 71 -27.60 -25.30 24.29
C GLY A 71 -26.43 -24.58 24.94
N HIS A 72 -25.20 -25.12 24.87
CA HIS A 72 -24.00 -24.42 25.34
C HIS A 72 -23.51 -23.44 24.29
N VAL A 73 -23.01 -22.27 24.73
CA VAL A 73 -22.55 -21.21 23.83
C VAL A 73 -21.23 -21.59 23.19
N VAL A 74 -21.20 -21.59 21.87
CA VAL A 74 -20.03 -21.84 21.02
C VAL A 74 -19.42 -20.52 20.55
N GLY A 75 -20.26 -19.48 20.37
CA GLY A 75 -19.84 -18.13 20.01
C GLY A 75 -20.97 -17.11 20.09
N ILE A 76 -20.68 -15.88 19.67
CA ILE A 76 -21.63 -14.76 19.63
C ILE A 76 -21.83 -14.35 18.16
N ASN A 77 -23.05 -14.44 17.64
CA ASN A 77 -23.36 -14.07 16.26
C ASN A 77 -22.96 -12.61 16.01
N TYR A 78 -22.25 -12.33 14.93
CA TYR A 78 -21.61 -11.05 14.72
C TYR A 78 -21.98 -10.43 13.36
N ALA A 79 -21.65 -11.13 12.28
CA ALA A 79 -21.82 -10.65 10.92
C ALA A 79 -22.14 -11.81 9.98
N GLY A 80 -22.63 -11.51 8.79
CA GLY A 80 -22.83 -12.53 7.77
C GLY A 80 -23.21 -11.92 6.43
N ASN A 81 -23.01 -12.72 5.39
CA ASN A 81 -23.37 -12.41 4.03
C ASN A 81 -24.37 -13.48 3.56
N SER A 82 -25.63 -13.09 3.47
CA SER A 82 -26.72 -13.96 3.00
C SER A 82 -26.57 -14.33 1.52
N ASN A 83 -25.86 -13.54 0.72
CA ASN A 83 -25.66 -13.82 -0.71
C ASN A 83 -24.72 -15.00 -0.92
N THR A 84 -23.77 -15.20 0.01
CA THR A 84 -22.83 -16.32 -0.02
C THR A 84 -23.16 -17.42 1.00
N ASN A 85 -24.24 -17.27 1.77
CA ASN A 85 -24.59 -18.11 2.93
C ASN A 85 -23.41 -18.29 3.91
N GLN A 86 -22.65 -17.23 4.13
CA GLN A 86 -21.52 -17.22 5.05
C GLN A 86 -21.87 -16.39 6.27
N TYR A 87 -21.98 -17.04 7.42
CA TYR A 87 -22.33 -16.38 8.67
C TYR A 87 -21.23 -16.56 9.70
N PHE A 88 -21.03 -15.56 10.54
CA PHE A 88 -19.88 -15.48 11.43
C PHE A 88 -20.30 -15.23 12.88
N ALA A 89 -19.60 -15.92 13.77
CA ALA A 89 -19.72 -15.73 15.21
C ALA A 89 -18.34 -15.53 15.85
N ILE A 90 -18.22 -14.60 16.78
CA ILE A 90 -17.03 -14.45 17.62
C ILE A 90 -16.93 -15.71 18.48
N SER A 91 -15.84 -16.46 18.34
CA SER A 91 -15.63 -17.72 19.06
C SER A 91 -15.67 -17.51 20.58
N ARG A 92 -16.15 -18.51 21.33
CA ARG A 92 -15.98 -18.60 22.78
C ARG A 92 -14.56 -18.25 23.21
N ASP A 93 -13.55 -18.74 22.49
CA ASP A 93 -12.15 -18.60 22.87
C ASP A 93 -11.66 -17.16 22.76
N GLU A 94 -12.22 -16.37 21.85
CA GLU A 94 -11.96 -14.94 21.71
C GLU A 94 -12.82 -14.11 22.68
N ALA A 95 -14.09 -14.49 22.86
CA ALA A 95 -15.05 -13.73 23.65
C ALA A 95 -14.79 -13.84 25.17
N THR A 96 -14.45 -15.03 25.67
CA THR A 96 -14.41 -15.28 27.12
C THR A 96 -13.32 -14.46 27.84
N PRO A 97 -12.06 -14.39 27.35
CA PRO A 97 -11.04 -13.54 27.97
C PRO A 97 -11.44 -12.07 28.02
N LEU A 98 -12.04 -11.55 26.93
CA LEU A 98 -12.50 -10.17 26.86
C LEU A 98 -13.65 -9.90 27.84
N ILE A 99 -14.62 -10.81 27.94
CA ILE A 99 -15.74 -10.71 28.90
C ILE A 99 -15.21 -10.65 30.33
N ASP A 100 -14.18 -11.44 30.66
CA ASP A 100 -13.61 -11.45 32.01
C ASP A 100 -12.87 -10.13 32.34
N ARG A 101 -12.15 -9.55 31.37
CA ARG A 101 -11.56 -8.20 31.50
C ARG A 101 -12.64 -7.12 31.70
N LEU A 102 -13.68 -7.13 30.88
CA LEU A 102 -14.80 -6.20 30.99
C LEU A 102 -15.52 -6.33 32.35
N ARG A 103 -15.68 -7.56 32.87
CA ARG A 103 -16.23 -7.81 34.21
C ARG A 103 -15.33 -7.28 35.33
N ALA A 104 -14.00 -7.29 35.12
CA ALA A 104 -13.04 -6.68 36.04
C ALA A 104 -13.03 -5.15 35.98
N GLY A 105 -13.78 -4.54 35.04
CA GLY A 105 -13.85 -3.09 34.85
C GLY A 105 -12.72 -2.55 33.97
N GLU A 106 -11.98 -3.41 33.29
CA GLU A 106 -10.98 -3.02 32.31
C GLU A 106 -11.68 -2.65 31.01
N ASN A 107 -11.70 -1.35 30.70
CA ASN A 107 -12.22 -0.85 29.44
C ASN A 107 -11.02 -0.65 28.51
N VAL A 108 -10.89 -1.55 27.54
CA VAL A 108 -9.65 -1.75 26.77
C VAL A 108 -9.95 -1.53 25.29
N ASP A 109 -8.95 -1.08 24.55
CA ASP A 109 -8.94 -0.98 23.08
C ASP A 109 -9.93 0.05 22.51
N THR A 110 -10.08 1.23 23.12
CA THR A 110 -10.92 2.29 22.56
C THR A 110 -10.47 3.71 22.91
N ILE A 111 -10.47 4.59 21.89
CA ILE A 111 -10.37 6.04 22.05
C ILE A 111 -11.75 6.73 22.15
N GLY A 112 -12.83 5.94 22.08
CA GLY A 112 -14.22 6.40 22.20
C GLY A 112 -14.80 7.04 20.95
N ILE A 113 -14.49 6.49 19.77
CA ILE A 113 -15.18 6.76 18.52
C ILE A 113 -16.05 5.57 18.10
N ASN A 114 -17.06 5.83 17.29
CA ASN A 114 -17.56 4.85 16.33
C ASN A 114 -17.08 5.30 14.94
N GLY A 115 -16.62 4.37 14.13
CA GLY A 115 -16.12 4.68 12.81
C GLY A 115 -16.06 3.45 11.92
N GLU A 116 -15.74 3.70 10.66
CA GLU A 116 -15.61 2.70 9.62
C GLU A 116 -14.38 3.06 8.78
N ALA A 117 -13.62 2.05 8.38
CA ALA A 117 -12.54 2.15 7.43
C ALA A 117 -13.13 2.64 6.11
N VAL A 118 -12.54 3.69 5.58
CA VAL A 118 -12.84 4.24 4.27
C VAL A 118 -11.55 4.23 3.47
N ASP A 119 -11.66 3.76 2.25
CA ASP A 119 -10.60 3.80 1.26
C ASP A 119 -11.22 4.34 -0.03
N VAL A 120 -10.79 5.53 -0.43
CA VAL A 120 -11.23 6.22 -1.64
C VAL A 120 -10.09 6.17 -2.69
N GLY A 121 -9.45 5.00 -2.81
CA GLY A 121 -8.30 4.77 -3.68
C GLY A 121 -7.06 5.57 -3.25
N GLU A 122 -6.16 5.87 -4.20
CA GLU A 122 -4.90 6.61 -3.95
C GLU A 122 -5.05 8.03 -3.37
N LYS A 123 -6.28 8.50 -3.12
CA LYS A 123 -6.56 9.88 -2.70
C LYS A 123 -6.81 10.05 -1.20
N LEU A 124 -7.41 9.07 -0.53
CA LEU A 124 -7.78 9.19 0.89
C LEU A 124 -8.16 7.85 1.52
N SER A 125 -7.31 7.34 2.41
CA SER A 125 -7.59 6.20 3.28
C SER A 125 -7.61 6.62 4.75
N GLY A 126 -8.46 5.98 5.55
CA GLY A 126 -8.51 6.23 6.99
C GLY A 126 -9.75 5.68 7.70
N ILE A 127 -9.92 6.05 8.97
CA ILE A 127 -11.11 5.73 9.75
C ILE A 127 -12.06 6.92 9.73
N TRP A 128 -13.16 6.81 9.00
CA TRP A 128 -14.24 7.79 9.03
C TRP A 128 -14.97 7.74 10.37
N VAL A 129 -15.05 8.88 11.05
CA VAL A 129 -15.63 8.98 12.38
C VAL A 129 -17.12 9.29 12.29
N SER A 130 -17.97 8.31 12.58
CA SER A 130 -19.42 8.51 12.60
C SER A 130 -19.90 9.21 13.87
N SER A 131 -19.25 8.96 15.01
CA SER A 131 -19.58 9.64 16.27
C SER A 131 -18.43 9.56 17.28
N VAL A 132 -18.43 10.53 18.21
CA VAL A 132 -17.44 10.62 19.29
C VAL A 132 -18.16 10.63 20.63
N LYS A 133 -17.73 9.77 21.56
CA LYS A 133 -18.28 9.69 22.91
C LYS A 133 -17.78 10.86 23.75
N SER A 134 -18.68 11.66 24.30
CA SER A 134 -18.28 12.78 25.16
C SER A 134 -17.44 12.33 26.37
N GLY A 135 -16.37 13.08 26.63
CA GLY A 135 -15.36 12.82 27.66
C GLY A 135 -14.36 11.72 27.32
N SER A 136 -14.44 11.11 26.14
CA SER A 136 -13.46 10.12 25.67
C SER A 136 -12.11 10.75 25.33
N PRO A 137 -11.04 9.94 25.15
CA PRO A 137 -9.78 10.44 24.62
C PRO A 137 -9.93 11.16 23.26
N ALA A 138 -10.77 10.64 22.36
CA ALA A 138 -11.06 11.28 21.06
C ALA A 138 -11.82 12.62 21.19
N ASP A 139 -12.74 12.74 22.15
CA ASP A 139 -13.43 14.01 22.42
C ASP A 139 -12.45 15.06 22.96
N LYS A 140 -11.56 14.63 23.88
CA LYS A 140 -10.56 15.51 24.49
C LYS A 140 -9.54 16.02 23.48
N VAL A 141 -9.12 15.20 22.52
CA VAL A 141 -8.22 15.64 21.46
C VAL A 141 -8.94 16.52 20.43
N GLY A 142 -10.28 16.56 20.43
CA GLY A 142 -11.05 17.41 19.54
C GLY A 142 -11.43 16.76 18.20
N ILE A 143 -11.40 15.43 18.09
CA ILE A 143 -11.98 14.68 16.95
C ILE A 143 -13.49 14.94 16.94
N ARG A 144 -14.06 15.08 15.75
CA ARG A 144 -15.48 15.30 15.54
C ARG A 144 -16.07 14.25 14.60
N ALA A 145 -17.39 14.09 14.66
CA ALA A 145 -18.09 13.30 13.65
C ALA A 145 -17.88 13.94 12.26
N GLY A 146 -17.59 13.10 11.27
CA GLY A 146 -17.25 13.51 9.90
C GLY A 146 -15.75 13.73 9.66
N ASP A 147 -14.92 13.69 10.70
CA ASP A 147 -13.46 13.65 10.53
C ASP A 147 -13.04 12.27 9.99
N ILE A 148 -11.92 12.20 9.27
CA ILE A 148 -11.26 10.96 8.84
C ILE A 148 -9.90 10.91 9.51
N ILE A 149 -9.66 9.89 10.33
CA ILE A 149 -8.34 9.64 10.92
C ILE A 149 -7.51 8.92 9.86
N MET A 150 -6.57 9.62 9.24
CA MET A 150 -5.80 9.10 8.10
C MET A 150 -4.64 8.22 8.57
N SER A 151 -3.93 8.66 9.61
CA SER A 151 -2.82 7.91 10.20
C SER A 151 -2.85 7.94 11.73
N MET A 152 -2.22 6.92 12.33
CA MET A 152 -1.95 6.84 13.77
C MET A 152 -0.54 6.29 13.96
N GLU A 153 0.28 6.92 14.79
CA GLU A 153 1.71 6.55 14.96
C GLU A 153 2.49 6.55 13.65
N GLY A 154 2.15 7.45 12.72
CA GLY A 154 2.77 7.54 11.39
C GLY A 154 2.38 6.40 10.44
N ILE A 155 1.52 5.47 10.86
CA ILE A 155 1.05 4.37 10.02
C ILE A 155 -0.30 4.75 9.41
N THR A 156 -0.39 4.67 8.09
CA THR A 156 -1.64 4.87 7.34
C THR A 156 -2.69 3.85 7.75
N LEU A 157 -3.93 4.32 7.92
CA LEU A 157 -5.04 3.47 8.33
C LEU A 157 -5.88 3.05 7.13
N ALA A 158 -6.53 1.89 7.23
CA ALA A 158 -7.53 1.41 6.27
C ALA A 158 -7.02 1.14 4.84
N GLU A 159 -5.71 0.94 4.62
CA GLU A 159 -5.16 0.57 3.31
C GLU A 159 -5.69 -0.78 2.77
N ASP A 160 -6.14 -1.67 3.66
CA ASP A 160 -6.80 -2.93 3.30
C ASP A 160 -8.33 -2.84 3.35
N GLY A 161 -8.89 -1.63 3.40
CA GLY A 161 -10.31 -1.36 3.58
C GLY A 161 -10.86 -1.81 4.94
N SER A 162 -10.00 -2.15 5.91
CA SER A 162 -10.41 -2.67 7.21
C SER A 162 -9.91 -1.84 8.39
N MET A 163 -10.52 -2.05 9.56
CA MET A 163 -10.03 -1.45 10.81
C MET A 163 -8.79 -2.15 11.38
N ALA A 164 -8.14 -3.07 10.66
CA ALA A 164 -7.09 -3.93 11.21
C ALA A 164 -5.95 -3.12 11.83
N THR A 165 -5.29 -2.26 11.03
CA THR A 165 -4.17 -1.43 11.47
C THR A 165 -4.55 -0.55 12.67
N TYR A 166 -5.70 0.12 12.59
CA TYR A 166 -6.22 0.94 13.69
C TYR A 166 -6.39 0.14 14.99
N CYS A 167 -7.00 -1.04 14.92
CA CYS A 167 -7.22 -1.88 16.10
C CYS A 167 -5.93 -2.48 16.64
N ASP A 168 -4.98 -2.83 15.77
CA ASP A 168 -3.71 -3.43 16.18
C ASP A 168 -2.81 -2.41 16.89
N ILE A 169 -2.80 -1.15 16.42
CA ILE A 169 -2.14 -0.04 17.14
C ILE A 169 -2.75 0.16 18.53
N LEU A 170 -4.09 0.18 18.64
CA LEU A 170 -4.73 0.36 19.95
C LEU A 170 -4.47 -0.81 20.92
N ARG A 171 -4.31 -2.03 20.41
CA ARG A 171 -4.02 -3.23 21.23
C ARG A 171 -2.57 -3.32 21.67
N SER A 172 -1.65 -2.75 20.90
CA SER A 172 -0.22 -2.72 21.25
C SER A 172 0.09 -1.65 22.31
N HIS A 173 -0.87 -0.79 22.64
CA HIS A 173 -0.70 0.33 23.57
C HIS A 173 -1.59 0.22 24.82
N GLY A 174 -1.14 0.83 25.91
CA GLY A 174 -1.93 1.05 27.11
C GLY A 174 -2.96 2.18 26.94
N ALA A 175 -4.05 2.13 27.70
CA ALA A 175 -5.15 3.11 27.61
C ALA A 175 -4.75 4.57 27.94
N THR A 176 -3.57 4.78 28.54
CA THR A 176 -3.03 6.10 28.90
C THR A 176 -1.89 6.54 28.01
N ASP A 177 -1.47 5.70 27.06
CA ASP A 177 -0.35 6.01 26.18
C ASP A 177 -0.75 7.15 25.25
N VAL A 178 0.26 7.92 24.84
CA VAL A 178 0.10 9.04 23.91
C VAL A 178 0.18 8.47 22.50
N LEU A 179 -0.83 8.74 21.67
CA LEU A 179 -0.86 8.28 20.27
C LEU A 179 -1.03 9.47 19.34
N SER A 180 -0.07 9.71 18.46
CA SER A 180 -0.13 10.67 17.36
C SER A 180 -1.20 10.29 16.34
N LEU A 181 -1.83 11.32 15.76
CA LEU A 181 -2.89 11.20 14.78
C LEU A 181 -2.76 12.29 13.72
N GLN A 182 -3.04 11.92 12.47
CA GLN A 182 -3.37 12.86 11.41
C GLN A 182 -4.84 12.71 11.05
N VAL A 183 -5.55 13.83 10.98
CA VAL A 183 -7.00 13.87 10.82
C VAL A 183 -7.38 14.85 9.73
N PHE A 184 -8.07 14.35 8.70
CA PHE A 184 -8.71 15.21 7.73
C PHE A 184 -10.10 15.63 8.21
N ARG A 185 -10.30 16.94 8.37
CA ARG A 185 -11.60 17.51 8.71
C ARG A 185 -12.35 17.89 7.46
N PHE A 186 -13.24 17.02 7.03
CA PHE A 186 -14.03 17.20 5.81
C PHE A 186 -14.80 18.53 5.78
N ALA A 187 -15.29 18.99 6.94
CA ALA A 187 -16.07 20.23 7.05
C ALA A 187 -15.29 21.51 6.71
N THR A 188 -13.99 21.54 7.00
CA THR A 188 -13.12 22.70 6.74
C THR A 188 -12.11 22.43 5.63
N LYS A 189 -11.98 21.17 5.18
CA LYS A 189 -10.96 20.67 4.25
C LYS A 189 -9.54 20.88 4.77
N GLU A 190 -9.39 20.86 6.10
CA GLU A 190 -8.11 21.03 6.77
C GLU A 190 -7.57 19.66 7.17
N VAL A 191 -6.27 19.45 6.93
CA VAL A 191 -5.52 18.42 7.64
C VAL A 191 -5.15 18.99 9.00
N MET A 192 -5.33 18.18 10.03
CA MET A 192 -5.02 18.52 11.40
C MET A 192 -4.21 17.42 12.03
N GLU A 193 -3.43 17.79 13.03
CA GLU A 193 -2.61 16.84 13.77
C GLU A 193 -2.79 17.02 15.25
N GLY A 194 -2.66 15.91 15.98
CA GLY A 194 -2.81 15.91 17.42
C GLY A 194 -2.39 14.59 18.03
N GLN A 195 -2.65 14.43 19.32
CA GLN A 195 -2.31 13.22 20.06
C GLN A 195 -3.42 12.80 21.02
N ILE A 196 -3.89 11.55 20.92
CA ILE A 196 -4.72 10.93 21.96
C ILE A 196 -3.95 10.95 23.28
N ASN A 197 -4.62 11.34 24.36
CA ASN A 197 -4.04 11.56 25.69
C ASN A 197 -2.89 12.60 25.72
N GLY A 198 -2.69 13.36 24.65
CA GLY A 198 -1.69 14.42 24.51
C GLY A 198 -2.31 15.74 24.02
N ARG A 199 -1.72 16.34 22.98
CA ARG A 199 -2.12 17.63 22.39
C ARG A 199 -3.45 17.55 21.64
N GLU A 200 -4.30 18.56 21.76
CA GLU A 200 -5.52 18.70 20.94
C GLU A 200 -5.19 18.86 19.44
N LEU A 201 -6.14 18.54 18.58
CA LEU A 201 -6.04 18.71 17.13
C LEU A 201 -5.89 20.20 16.76
N ALA A 202 -4.85 20.51 16.00
CA ALA A 202 -4.60 21.81 15.40
C ALA A 202 -4.39 21.66 13.89
N GLN A 203 -4.74 22.69 13.12
CA GLN A 203 -4.49 22.73 11.67
C GLN A 203 -2.99 22.58 11.38
N SER A 204 -2.63 21.76 10.38
CA SER A 204 -1.24 21.62 9.93
C SER A 204 -0.72 22.94 9.33
N PHE A 205 0.58 23.18 9.45
CA PHE A 205 1.23 24.43 9.04
C PHE A 205 1.90 24.26 7.67
N SER A 206 1.56 25.11 6.68
CA SER A 206 2.19 25.11 5.34
C SER A 206 3.07 26.34 5.13
N PHE A 207 4.32 26.11 4.70
CA PHE A 207 5.28 27.09 4.23
C PHE A 207 4.94 27.61 2.83
N ALA A 208 4.33 26.79 1.96
CA ALA A 208 3.89 27.24 0.63
C ALA A 208 2.96 28.46 0.73
N ASP A 209 1.94 28.36 1.59
CA ASP A 209 1.02 29.47 1.87
C ASP A 209 1.73 30.71 2.46
N GLN A 210 2.79 30.51 3.24
CA GLN A 210 3.55 31.62 3.84
C GLN A 210 4.50 32.32 2.87
N LEU A 211 5.05 31.58 1.90
CA LEU A 211 5.99 32.06 0.89
C LEU A 211 5.27 32.81 -0.24
N ASP A 212 4.09 32.35 -0.66
CA ASP A 212 3.27 33.02 -1.67
C ASP A 212 2.77 34.39 -1.22
N ASN A 213 2.37 34.51 0.06
CA ASN A 213 1.90 35.77 0.63
C ASN A 213 2.98 36.86 0.75
N GLN A 214 4.27 36.51 0.68
CA GLN A 214 5.37 37.49 0.67
C GLN A 214 5.78 37.95 -0.75
N ASN A 215 5.34 37.25 -1.80
CA ASN A 215 5.68 37.55 -3.20
C ASN A 215 4.68 38.46 -3.92
N ALA A 216 3.69 39.04 -3.21
CA ALA A 216 2.68 39.95 -3.79
C ALA A 216 3.22 41.30 -4.34
N GLY A 217 4.50 41.40 -4.70
CA GLY A 217 5.13 42.64 -5.18
C GLY A 217 6.40 42.53 -6.04
N SER A 218 6.89 41.34 -6.42
CA SER A 218 8.08 41.22 -7.28
C SER A 218 7.93 40.14 -8.35
N ASP A 219 7.67 40.57 -9.59
CA ASP A 219 7.73 39.77 -10.82
C ASP A 219 9.18 39.35 -11.17
N GLN A 220 9.83 38.59 -10.29
CA GLN A 220 11.05 37.85 -10.63
C GLN A 220 10.93 36.42 -10.11
N GLN A 221 10.25 35.61 -10.90
CA GLN A 221 10.28 34.15 -10.81
C GLN A 221 11.62 33.72 -11.43
N THR A 222 12.61 33.44 -10.59
CA THR A 222 13.90 32.87 -10.99
C THR A 222 13.92 31.40 -10.60
N THR A 223 13.40 30.54 -11.46
CA THR A 223 13.65 29.09 -11.39
C THR A 223 15.09 28.83 -11.79
N ALA A 224 15.83 28.02 -11.03
CA ALA A 224 17.08 27.46 -11.54
C ALA A 224 16.79 26.69 -12.86
N PRO A 225 17.67 26.71 -13.87
CA PRO A 225 17.39 26.15 -15.20
C PRO A 225 17.02 24.66 -15.22
N ASP A 226 17.35 23.92 -14.16
CA ASP A 226 17.24 22.46 -14.07
C ASP A 226 16.38 21.99 -12.87
N ALA A 227 15.65 22.89 -12.18
CA ALA A 227 14.81 22.50 -11.05
C ALA A 227 13.51 21.81 -11.52
N PRO A 228 13.12 20.65 -10.95
CA PRO A 228 11.89 19.96 -11.31
C PRO A 228 10.66 20.77 -10.91
N ALA A 229 9.57 20.64 -11.68
CA ALA A 229 8.29 21.28 -11.37
C ALA A 229 7.54 20.56 -10.24
N THR A 230 7.78 19.25 -10.08
CA THR A 230 7.22 18.36 -9.04
C THR A 230 8.22 17.23 -8.76
N TYR A 231 8.18 16.64 -7.57
CA TYR A 231 8.92 15.41 -7.25
C TYR A 231 8.09 14.16 -7.56
N SER A 232 8.73 13.03 -7.87
CA SER A 232 8.05 11.79 -8.27
C SER A 232 7.50 10.95 -7.10
N GLY A 233 7.90 11.26 -5.87
CA GLY A 233 7.45 10.62 -4.64
C GLY A 233 8.36 10.99 -3.46
N TYR A 234 8.06 10.42 -2.29
CA TYR A 234 8.86 10.60 -1.08
C TYR A 234 9.32 9.25 -0.54
N THR A 235 10.46 9.24 0.14
CA THR A 235 11.01 8.05 0.80
C THR A 235 11.48 8.40 2.20
N THR A 236 11.28 7.46 3.14
CA THR A 236 11.71 7.63 4.52
C THR A 236 13.22 7.45 4.64
N MET A 237 13.89 8.47 5.17
CA MET A 237 15.30 8.45 5.56
C MET A 237 15.38 8.34 7.07
N THR A 238 16.27 7.47 7.56
CA THR A 238 16.52 7.32 9.00
C THR A 238 18.02 7.50 9.25
N ASP A 239 18.41 8.12 10.36
CA ASP A 239 19.81 8.15 10.77
C ASP A 239 20.31 6.77 11.20
N ASP A 240 21.63 6.59 11.21
CA ASP A 240 22.29 5.32 11.50
C ASP A 240 21.91 4.69 12.85
N ASN A 241 21.35 5.48 13.79
CA ASN A 241 20.97 5.03 15.13
C ASN A 241 19.45 4.93 15.36
N GLY A 242 18.62 5.20 14.35
CA GLY A 242 17.14 5.16 14.49
C GLY A 242 16.56 6.24 15.40
N ILE A 243 17.31 7.30 15.65
CA ILE A 243 16.93 8.44 16.50
C ILE A 243 16.13 9.47 15.72
N LEU A 244 16.38 9.62 14.42
CA LEU A 244 15.78 10.60 13.52
C LEU A 244 15.30 9.85 12.29
N ALA A 245 14.02 10.04 11.95
CA ALA A 245 13.46 9.67 10.66
C ALA A 245 12.77 10.88 10.04
N LEU A 246 12.78 11.02 8.71
CA LEU A 246 12.02 12.01 7.95
C LEU A 246 11.79 11.53 6.52
N GLU A 247 10.77 12.04 5.84
CA GLU A 247 10.54 11.73 4.43
C GLU A 247 11.08 12.85 3.53
N VAL A 248 11.84 12.47 2.50
CA VAL A 248 12.42 13.40 1.51
C VAL A 248 12.08 12.95 0.09
N PRO A 249 12.13 13.85 -0.91
CA PRO A 249 11.97 13.46 -2.30
C PRO A 249 12.90 12.32 -2.71
N VAL A 250 12.40 11.36 -3.49
CA VAL A 250 13.20 10.23 -4.01
C VAL A 250 14.41 10.68 -4.83
N GLU A 251 14.36 11.88 -5.40
CA GLU A 251 15.46 12.50 -6.14
C GLU A 251 16.61 12.95 -5.24
N TRP A 252 16.39 13.13 -3.92
CA TRP A 252 17.41 13.49 -2.92
C TRP A 252 18.14 12.25 -2.40
N LYS A 253 18.62 11.45 -3.32
CA LYS A 253 19.20 10.12 -3.09
C LYS A 253 20.57 10.12 -2.41
N GLU A 254 21.28 11.24 -2.37
CA GLU A 254 22.56 11.31 -1.69
C GLU A 254 22.36 11.65 -0.21
N VAL A 255 22.51 10.64 0.64
CA VAL A 255 22.25 10.72 2.08
C VAL A 255 23.55 10.57 2.87
N GLN A 256 23.70 11.36 3.93
CA GLN A 256 24.84 11.27 4.83
C GLN A 256 24.42 11.54 6.28
N THR A 257 24.71 10.60 7.17
CA THR A 257 24.64 10.79 8.62
C THR A 257 26.02 11.13 9.18
N THR A 258 26.12 12.19 10.00
CA THR A 258 27.36 12.59 10.69
C THR A 258 27.07 13.11 12.09
N ASP A 259 28.11 13.18 12.92
CA ASP A 259 28.07 13.94 14.17
C ASP A 259 27.81 15.43 13.88
N TRP A 260 26.81 16.00 14.55
CA TRP A 260 26.65 17.45 14.56
C TRP A 260 27.67 18.08 15.52
N VAL A 261 28.65 18.77 14.94
CA VAL A 261 29.67 19.51 15.69
C VAL A 261 29.27 20.97 15.84
N TRP A 262 29.21 21.45 17.08
CA TRP A 262 28.89 22.82 17.45
C TRP A 262 29.91 23.36 18.45
N LYS A 263 30.53 24.52 18.15
CA LYS A 263 31.56 25.14 19.00
C LYS A 263 32.71 24.17 19.37
N GLU A 264 33.16 23.36 18.41
CA GLU A 264 34.21 22.33 18.55
C GLU A 264 33.83 21.10 19.41
N GLU A 265 32.56 20.95 19.79
CA GLU A 265 32.05 19.78 20.51
C GLU A 265 31.02 19.02 19.67
N THR A 266 31.06 17.69 19.70
CA THR A 266 29.95 16.87 19.17
C THR A 266 28.75 17.03 20.09
N VAL A 267 27.66 17.59 19.56
CA VAL A 267 26.46 17.94 20.34
C VAL A 267 25.22 17.14 19.95
N GLY A 268 25.25 16.44 18.82
CA GLY A 268 24.08 15.74 18.31
C GLY A 268 24.35 15.03 16.99
N ILE A 269 23.28 14.79 16.25
CA ILE A 269 23.30 14.06 14.98
C ILE A 269 22.91 15.02 13.86
N ARG A 270 23.53 14.83 12.70
CA ARG A 270 23.23 15.52 11.45
C ARG A 270 22.91 14.48 10.39
N LEU A 271 21.77 14.64 9.72
CA LEU A 271 21.38 13.90 8.52
C LEU A 271 21.30 14.90 7.37
N VAL A 272 21.92 14.58 6.24
CA VAL A 272 21.88 15.38 5.01
C VAL A 272 21.25 14.53 3.94
N ALA A 273 20.24 15.04 3.24
CA ALA A 273 19.66 14.40 2.07
C ALA A 273 19.58 15.43 0.94
N THR A 274 20.15 15.12 -0.21
CA THR A 274 20.35 16.08 -1.30
C THR A 274 20.46 15.37 -2.64
N THR A 275 20.34 16.16 -3.70
CA THR A 275 20.67 15.72 -5.07
C THR A 275 22.19 15.57 -5.30
N ASP A 276 23.02 16.27 -4.51
CA ASP A 276 24.49 16.24 -4.57
C ASP A 276 25.11 16.69 -3.22
N LEU A 277 25.73 15.77 -2.47
CA LEU A 277 26.38 15.98 -1.17
C LEU A 277 27.62 16.86 -1.26
N ASP A 278 28.31 16.83 -2.39
CA ASP A 278 29.51 17.63 -2.61
C ASP A 278 29.16 19.10 -2.84
N SER A 279 28.01 19.36 -3.47
CA SER A 279 27.55 20.69 -3.84
C SER A 279 26.68 21.36 -2.77
N VAL A 280 25.90 20.62 -1.98
CA VAL A 280 24.94 21.18 -0.99
C VAL A 280 25.59 22.11 0.04
N PHE A 281 26.84 21.87 0.41
CA PHE A 281 27.60 22.72 1.34
C PHE A 281 28.35 23.88 0.68
N LYS A 282 28.40 23.92 -0.65
CA LYS A 282 29.26 24.83 -1.43
C LYS A 282 28.45 25.75 -2.36
N SER A 283 27.21 25.39 -2.68
CA SER A 283 26.35 26.02 -3.68
C SER A 283 24.94 26.27 -3.14
N TRP A 284 24.38 27.42 -3.45
CA TRP A 284 23.01 27.79 -3.09
C TRP A 284 21.96 27.20 -4.04
N GLY A 285 22.38 26.63 -5.17
CA GLY A 285 21.48 26.12 -6.21
C GLY A 285 21.25 24.60 -6.16
N THR A 286 21.69 23.92 -5.10
CA THR A 286 21.57 22.47 -4.97
C THR A 286 20.47 22.14 -3.97
N PRO A 287 19.33 21.56 -4.43
CA PRO A 287 18.24 21.15 -3.56
C PRO A 287 18.68 20.09 -2.56
N GLY A 288 18.26 20.26 -1.31
CA GLY A 288 18.50 19.31 -0.23
C GLY A 288 18.13 19.87 1.13
N VAL A 289 18.11 18.99 2.13
CA VAL A 289 17.93 19.29 3.54
C VAL A 289 19.17 18.91 4.35
N ILE A 290 19.56 19.79 5.27
CA ILE A 290 20.53 19.51 6.33
C ILE A 290 19.75 19.51 7.64
N PHE A 291 19.50 18.33 8.22
CA PHE A 291 18.71 18.15 9.42
C PHE A 291 19.60 17.85 10.62
N ASN A 292 19.51 18.64 11.69
CA ASN A 292 20.31 18.45 12.89
C ASN A 292 19.41 18.29 14.11
N VAL A 293 19.74 17.33 14.99
CA VAL A 293 19.03 17.11 16.26
C VAL A 293 20.02 17.03 17.42
N SER A 294 19.68 17.67 18.54
CA SER A 294 20.53 17.65 19.74
C SER A 294 19.72 17.69 21.03
N SER A 295 19.91 16.70 21.89
CA SER A 295 19.41 16.73 23.28
C SER A 295 20.28 17.58 24.21
N SER A 296 21.57 17.76 23.89
CA SER A 296 22.49 18.55 24.71
C SER A 296 22.29 20.05 24.52
N LEU A 297 22.09 20.51 23.27
CA LEU A 297 21.81 21.92 22.99
C LEU A 297 20.45 22.34 23.51
N ALA A 298 19.47 21.45 23.57
CA ALA A 298 18.16 21.76 24.15
C ALA A 298 18.22 22.26 25.61
N GLN A 299 19.29 21.90 26.34
CA GLN A 299 19.50 22.35 27.72
C GLN A 299 20.15 23.74 27.82
N SER A 300 20.72 24.27 26.74
CA SER A 300 21.55 25.48 26.77
C SER A 300 21.18 26.53 25.72
N GLU A 301 20.44 26.14 24.70
CA GLU A 301 20.00 26.96 23.58
C GLU A 301 18.46 26.91 23.47
N THR A 302 17.90 27.86 22.74
CA THR A 302 16.48 27.92 22.40
C THR A 302 16.34 27.94 20.88
N PRO A 303 15.18 27.59 20.31
CA PRO A 303 14.95 27.70 18.87
C PRO A 303 15.35 29.07 18.30
N LYS A 304 15.07 30.13 19.07
CA LYS A 304 15.44 31.49 18.69
C LYS A 304 16.95 31.73 18.69
N THR A 305 17.69 31.26 19.69
CA THR A 305 19.14 31.45 19.78
C THR A 305 19.90 30.57 18.79
N MET A 306 19.34 29.41 18.42
CA MET A 306 19.87 28.58 17.34
C MET A 306 19.84 29.31 16.00
N LEU A 307 18.71 29.93 15.66
CA LEU A 307 18.64 30.75 14.44
C LEU A 307 19.53 31.99 14.49
N ASP A 308 19.73 32.62 15.66
CA ASP A 308 20.65 33.76 15.80
C ASP A 308 22.12 33.42 15.48
N ALA A 309 22.47 32.13 15.52
CA ALA A 309 23.80 31.64 15.22
C ALA A 309 24.01 31.31 13.73
N VAL A 310 22.95 31.34 12.91
CA VAL A 310 23.00 31.16 11.46
C VAL A 310 22.89 32.53 10.78
N ASP A 311 23.93 32.96 10.07
CA ASP A 311 23.98 34.26 9.38
C ASP A 311 24.51 34.14 7.96
N TYR A 312 23.64 34.38 6.99
CA TYR A 312 23.97 34.40 5.56
C TYR A 312 23.96 35.81 4.96
N SER A 313 23.95 36.86 5.79
CA SER A 313 23.82 38.25 5.32
C SER A 313 24.94 38.74 4.41
N GLU A 314 26.07 38.02 4.33
CA GLU A 314 27.14 38.31 3.36
C GLU A 314 26.74 37.98 1.91
N VAL A 315 25.83 37.02 1.71
CA VAL A 315 25.49 36.45 0.39
C VAL A 315 23.99 36.35 0.10
N CYS A 316 23.13 36.64 1.10
CA CYS A 316 21.67 36.60 1.01
C CYS A 316 21.02 37.85 1.66
N THR A 317 19.79 38.15 1.27
CA THR A 317 18.90 39.12 1.92
C THR A 317 18.04 38.42 2.98
N ASN A 318 18.09 38.90 4.23
CA ASN A 318 17.27 38.36 5.32
C ASN A 318 15.82 38.87 5.21
N GLY A 319 14.87 37.94 5.02
CA GLY A 319 13.41 38.18 4.91
C GLY A 319 12.69 38.33 6.25
N GLY A 320 13.40 38.13 7.37
CA GLY A 320 12.92 38.26 8.73
C GLY A 320 12.51 36.94 9.37
N ARG A 321 12.54 36.93 10.71
CA ARG A 321 12.11 35.79 11.54
C ARG A 321 10.60 35.72 11.69
N LYS A 322 10.05 34.53 11.57
CA LYS A 322 8.64 34.23 11.81
C LYS A 322 8.48 33.09 12.81
N GLU A 323 7.34 33.07 13.49
CA GLU A 323 6.95 32.00 14.41
C GLU A 323 6.31 30.86 13.63
N ILE A 324 6.58 29.62 14.04
CA ILE A 324 5.87 28.43 13.56
C ILE A 324 4.72 28.18 14.54
N PRO A 325 3.45 28.20 14.08
CA PRO A 325 2.28 28.03 14.94
C PRO A 325 2.00 26.57 15.34
N ASP A 326 2.99 25.68 15.21
CA ASP A 326 2.88 24.27 15.59
C ASP A 326 2.74 24.13 17.12
N GLY A 327 1.78 23.31 17.56
CA GLY A 327 1.46 23.09 18.96
C GLY A 327 2.32 22.03 19.65
N PHE A 328 3.05 21.19 18.91
CA PHE A 328 3.99 20.23 19.52
C PHE A 328 5.38 20.85 19.69
N TYR A 329 5.83 21.58 18.66
CA TYR A 329 7.10 22.27 18.66
C TYR A 329 6.95 23.77 18.85
N THR A 330 7.65 24.32 19.83
CA THR A 330 7.91 25.77 19.84
C THR A 330 9.06 26.07 18.88
N GLY A 331 8.84 26.95 17.91
CA GLY A 331 9.85 27.18 16.90
C GLY A 331 9.68 28.45 16.09
N TYR A 332 10.72 28.71 15.32
CA TYR A 332 10.82 29.86 14.43
C TYR A 332 11.47 29.42 13.13
N TYR A 333 11.28 30.23 12.10
CA TYR A 333 12.06 30.11 10.88
C TYR A 333 12.55 31.47 10.40
N ASP A 334 13.73 31.47 9.78
CA ASP A 334 14.30 32.60 9.06
C ASP A 334 14.28 32.31 7.57
N LEU A 335 13.67 33.21 6.79
CA LEU A 335 13.69 33.16 5.33
C LEU A 335 14.88 33.97 4.81
N TRP A 336 15.72 33.33 3.99
CA TRP A 336 16.80 33.97 3.26
C TRP A 336 16.47 33.98 1.77
N THR A 337 16.51 35.17 1.18
CA THR A 337 16.14 35.42 -0.21
C THR A 337 17.31 36.06 -0.95
N ASP A 338 17.22 36.10 -2.28
CA ASP A 338 18.25 36.68 -3.15
C ASP A 338 19.66 36.13 -2.91
N CYS A 339 19.76 34.85 -2.51
CA CYS A 339 21.03 34.19 -2.28
C CYS A 339 21.78 34.03 -3.60
N ASP A 340 23.09 34.26 -3.58
CA ASP A 340 23.98 34.15 -4.73
C ASP A 340 23.50 34.91 -5.99
N ASN A 341 23.31 36.23 -5.85
CA ASN A 341 22.88 37.13 -6.93
C ASN A 341 21.44 36.92 -7.44
N GLY A 342 20.54 36.38 -6.61
CA GLY A 342 19.10 36.34 -6.91
C GLY A 342 18.57 35.01 -7.47
N GLN A 343 19.36 33.93 -7.39
CA GLN A 343 19.00 32.65 -8.01
C GLN A 343 18.40 31.63 -7.04
N SER A 344 18.59 31.80 -5.73
CA SER A 344 18.18 30.80 -4.74
C SER A 344 17.59 31.41 -3.48
N ARG A 345 16.84 30.59 -2.73
CA ARG A 345 16.31 30.90 -1.40
C ARG A 345 16.71 29.82 -0.41
N ALA A 346 16.69 30.13 0.88
CA ALA A 346 16.84 29.12 1.92
C ALA A 346 15.87 29.39 3.06
N VAL A 347 15.36 28.33 3.65
CA VAL A 347 14.56 28.41 4.88
C VAL A 347 15.33 27.67 5.96
N ILE A 348 15.58 28.38 7.06
CA ILE A 348 16.25 27.81 8.23
C ILE A 348 15.21 27.72 9.32
N VAL A 349 14.94 26.51 9.77
CA VAL A 349 13.94 26.22 10.79
C VAL A 349 14.63 25.74 12.05
N SER A 350 14.22 26.28 13.19
CA SER A 350 14.57 25.70 14.48
C SER A 350 13.33 25.51 15.32
N VAL A 351 13.20 24.30 15.86
CA VAL A 351 12.04 23.82 16.60
C VAL A 351 12.49 22.99 17.80
N ALA A 352 11.76 23.05 18.90
CA ALA A 352 11.98 22.21 20.08
C ALA A 352 10.62 21.86 20.70
N PRO A 353 10.42 20.62 21.19
CA PRO A 353 9.18 20.25 21.86
C PRO A 353 9.01 21.08 23.14
N GLU A 354 7.78 21.21 23.64
CA GLU A 354 7.52 21.94 24.90
C GLU A 354 8.35 21.42 26.08
N THR A 355 8.66 20.11 26.08
CA THR A 355 9.48 19.46 27.10
C THR A 355 10.95 19.90 27.08
N GLN A 356 11.41 20.44 25.95
CA GLN A 356 12.80 20.81 25.68
C GLN A 356 13.78 19.63 25.82
N ASP A 357 13.33 18.41 25.52
CA ASP A 357 14.17 17.21 25.58
C ASP A 357 15.21 17.17 24.45
N TYR A 358 14.93 17.82 23.33
CA TYR A 358 15.83 18.00 22.20
C TYR A 358 15.54 19.31 21.46
N ILE A 359 16.46 19.73 20.60
CA ILE A 359 16.27 20.84 19.67
C ILE A 359 16.64 20.35 18.27
N VAL A 360 15.83 20.76 17.30
CA VAL A 360 16.05 20.54 15.89
C VAL A 360 16.46 21.86 15.25
N LEU A 361 17.45 21.78 14.36
CA LEU A 361 17.81 22.83 13.44
C LEU A 361 17.94 22.19 12.06
N PHE A 362 17.09 22.58 11.13
CA PHE A 362 17.26 22.16 9.75
C PHE A 362 17.28 23.31 8.77
N GLU A 363 18.02 23.09 7.69
CA GLU A 363 18.25 24.04 6.60
C GLU A 363 17.74 23.39 5.32
N ILE A 364 16.90 24.09 4.57
CA ILE A 364 16.48 23.67 3.23
C ILE A 364 16.90 24.73 2.20
N TYR A 365 17.50 24.27 1.11
CA TYR A 365 17.83 25.11 -0.03
C TYR A 365 16.76 24.96 -1.11
N ILE A 366 16.15 26.09 -1.49
CA ILE A 366 15.04 26.17 -2.44
C ILE A 366 15.60 26.69 -3.76
N ALA A 367 15.67 25.81 -4.76
CA ALA A 367 16.04 26.11 -6.14
C ALA A 367 14.83 26.23 -7.09
N GLY A 368 13.68 25.67 -6.71
CA GLY A 368 12.42 25.69 -7.45
C GLY A 368 11.17 25.59 -6.57
N GLU A 369 9.99 25.60 -7.20
CA GLU A 369 8.69 25.53 -6.49
C GLU A 369 8.45 24.15 -5.84
N ALA A 370 8.92 23.06 -6.46
CA ALA A 370 8.84 21.70 -5.88
C ALA A 370 9.58 21.58 -4.52
N ASP A 371 10.63 22.38 -4.30
CA ASP A 371 11.36 22.38 -3.03
C ASP A 371 10.55 22.97 -1.87
N ILE A 372 9.54 23.79 -2.19
CA ILE A 372 8.62 24.36 -1.20
C ILE A 372 7.62 23.31 -0.74
N GLU A 373 7.13 22.46 -1.65
CA GLU A 373 6.28 21.32 -1.28
C GLU A 373 7.07 20.27 -0.49
N ALA A 374 8.33 20.02 -0.87
CA ALA A 374 9.23 19.15 -0.11
C ALA A 374 9.47 19.67 1.32
N LEU A 375 9.56 20.99 1.52
CA LEU A 375 9.69 21.59 2.85
C LEU A 375 8.52 21.21 3.77
N ASP A 376 7.29 21.37 3.27
CA ASP A 376 6.08 21.07 4.03
C ASP A 376 6.04 19.59 4.41
N HIS A 377 6.33 18.71 3.46
CA HIS A 377 6.34 17.26 3.69
C HIS A 377 7.42 16.81 4.70
N ILE A 378 8.62 17.39 4.63
CA ILE A 378 9.73 17.06 5.56
C ILE A 378 9.37 17.45 7.00
N LEU A 379 8.67 18.57 7.16
CA LEU A 379 8.24 19.05 8.47
C LEU A 379 7.13 18.21 9.08
N ASP A 380 6.20 17.74 8.25
CA ASP A 380 5.08 16.92 8.71
C ASP A 380 5.50 15.46 8.99
N SER A 381 6.60 14.99 8.37
CA SER A 381 7.03 13.60 8.45
C SER A 381 8.13 13.30 9.48
N PHE A 382 8.84 14.31 9.99
CA PHE A 382 10.01 14.01 10.84
C PHE A 382 9.63 13.50 12.23
N VAL A 383 10.34 12.49 12.70
CA VAL A 383 10.19 11.87 14.02
C VAL A 383 11.54 11.81 14.72
N VAL A 384 11.58 12.20 15.99
CA VAL A 384 12.76 12.06 16.86
C VAL A 384 12.47 11.10 18.01
N THR A 385 13.18 9.98 18.03
CA THR A 385 13.07 8.91 19.03
C THR A 385 14.32 8.87 19.91
N LEU A 386 14.26 9.47 21.10
CA LEU A 386 15.39 9.44 22.03
C LEU A 386 15.49 8.08 22.76
N PRO A 387 16.70 7.52 22.94
CA PRO A 387 16.90 6.30 23.73
C PRO A 387 16.40 6.48 25.17
N SER A 388 15.58 5.55 25.65
CA SER A 388 15.00 5.60 27.00
C SER A 388 16.08 5.59 28.08
N ALA A 389 16.14 6.65 28.88
CA ALA A 389 17.10 6.80 29.98
C ALA A 389 16.73 5.95 31.21
N THR A 390 16.74 4.62 31.11
CA THR A 390 16.70 3.73 32.29
C THR A 390 17.38 2.38 32.02
N GLY A 391 18.47 2.10 32.73
CA GLY A 391 18.88 0.72 33.04
C GLY A 391 20.31 0.33 32.67
N SER A 392 21.16 0.30 33.68
CA SER A 392 22.53 -0.23 33.73
C SER A 392 22.79 -1.56 33.01
N ASN A 393 23.95 -1.66 32.35
CA ASN A 393 24.79 -2.85 32.09
C ASN A 393 24.32 -4.14 32.82
N GLN A 394 23.90 -5.16 32.06
CA GLN A 394 24.28 -6.57 32.26
C GLN A 394 24.14 -7.37 30.95
N ASP A 395 25.24 -8.07 30.62
CA ASP A 395 25.40 -9.27 29.81
C ASP A 395 25.03 -9.26 28.31
N ALA A 396 26.03 -8.91 27.50
CA ALA A 396 26.16 -9.34 26.12
C ALA A 396 26.31 -10.87 26.05
N SER A 397 25.28 -11.58 25.59
CA SER A 397 25.37 -12.97 25.13
C SER A 397 24.76 -13.12 23.74
N SER A 398 25.63 -13.03 22.73
CA SER A 398 25.57 -13.70 21.42
C SER A 398 24.19 -14.01 20.80
N SER A 399 23.49 -12.98 20.35
CA SER A 399 22.59 -13.02 19.19
C SER A 399 22.99 -11.83 18.30
N GLY A 400 24.10 -11.99 17.58
CA GLY A 400 24.61 -10.94 16.70
C GLY A 400 23.76 -10.90 15.44
N ASP A 401 23.21 -9.71 15.17
CA ASP A 401 22.58 -9.36 13.91
C ASP A 401 23.62 -9.46 12.79
N ILE A 402 23.16 -9.84 11.60
CA ILE A 402 23.97 -10.56 10.63
C ILE A 402 25.16 -9.75 10.05
N PHE A 403 25.24 -8.42 10.16
CA PHE A 403 26.37 -7.66 9.58
C PHE A 403 26.80 -6.39 10.33
N ASP A 404 27.04 -6.46 11.64
CA ASP A 404 27.69 -5.39 12.44
C ASP A 404 29.14 -5.02 11.99
N LEU A 405 29.59 -5.45 10.80
CA LEU A 405 30.96 -5.27 10.31
C LEU A 405 31.12 -4.68 8.90
N VAL A 406 30.04 -4.26 8.21
CA VAL A 406 30.17 -3.57 6.91
C VAL A 406 29.19 -2.40 6.81
N ASP A 407 29.73 -1.21 6.54
CA ASP A 407 29.00 0.04 6.29
C ASP A 407 28.40 0.00 4.87
N VAL A 408 27.08 0.03 4.78
CA VAL A 408 26.30 -0.15 3.53
C VAL A 408 25.36 1.04 3.24
N SER A 409 25.63 2.19 3.85
CA SER A 409 24.81 3.41 3.82
C SER A 409 24.66 4.13 2.45
N GLY A 410 24.92 3.46 1.32
CA GLY A 410 24.91 4.11 0.00
C GLY A 410 24.70 3.22 -1.23
N LEU A 411 24.09 2.04 -1.08
CA LEU A 411 23.95 1.09 -2.20
C LEU A 411 22.47 0.76 -2.45
N THR A 412 21.87 1.46 -3.42
CA THR A 412 20.47 1.29 -3.83
C THR A 412 20.39 0.49 -5.14
N TYR A 413 19.55 -0.54 -5.14
CA TYR A 413 18.97 -1.10 -6.36
C TYR A 413 17.57 -0.52 -6.55
N ASP A 414 17.22 -0.17 -7.79
CA ASP A 414 15.81 -0.12 -8.18
C ASP A 414 15.29 -1.56 -8.19
N TYR A 415 14.04 -1.78 -7.78
CA TYR A 415 13.47 -3.12 -7.70
C TYR A 415 12.27 -3.27 -8.63
N VAL A 416 12.13 -4.44 -9.25
CA VAL A 416 11.00 -4.81 -10.11
C VAL A 416 10.37 -6.10 -9.60
N LEU A 417 9.04 -6.15 -9.62
CA LEU A 417 8.33 -7.41 -9.45
C LEU A 417 8.49 -8.23 -10.71
N VAL A 418 9.12 -9.39 -10.60
CA VAL A 418 9.06 -10.43 -11.63
C VAL A 418 7.96 -11.40 -11.25
N ASP A 419 6.91 -11.43 -12.05
CA ASP A 419 5.76 -12.32 -11.88
C ASP A 419 5.78 -13.39 -12.97
N GLU A 420 6.37 -14.54 -12.64
CA GLU A 420 6.41 -15.71 -13.52
C GLU A 420 5.43 -16.78 -13.00
N PRO A 421 4.93 -17.71 -13.84
CA PRO A 421 3.85 -18.67 -13.51
C PRO A 421 4.10 -19.63 -12.33
N ALA A 422 5.18 -19.46 -11.59
CA ALA A 422 5.62 -20.33 -10.51
C ALA A 422 6.32 -19.63 -9.35
N LEU A 423 6.85 -18.42 -9.56
CA LEU A 423 7.54 -17.65 -8.55
C LEU A 423 7.37 -16.17 -8.86
N SER A 424 6.79 -15.43 -7.92
CA SER A 424 6.76 -13.98 -7.93
C SER A 424 7.77 -13.49 -6.89
N ALA A 425 8.72 -12.64 -7.30
CA ALA A 425 9.74 -12.10 -6.40
C ALA A 425 10.16 -10.69 -6.80
N ILE A 426 10.56 -9.90 -5.82
CA ILE A 426 11.13 -8.58 -6.05
C ILE A 426 12.64 -8.77 -6.29
N ILE A 427 13.09 -8.44 -7.50
CA ILE A 427 14.51 -8.50 -7.88
C ILE A 427 15.03 -7.10 -8.25
N PRO A 428 16.35 -6.85 -8.21
CA PRO A 428 16.91 -5.63 -8.77
C PRO A 428 16.54 -5.44 -10.24
N ALA A 429 16.16 -4.22 -10.64
CA ALA A 429 15.84 -3.83 -12.01
C ALA A 429 17.01 -4.06 -12.97
N ASP A 430 18.24 -3.94 -12.47
CA ASP A 430 19.46 -4.22 -13.23
C ASP A 430 19.60 -5.70 -13.61
N TRP A 431 18.88 -6.60 -12.94
CA TRP A 431 18.85 -8.03 -13.22
C TRP A 431 17.81 -8.37 -14.30
N SER A 432 17.87 -7.61 -15.39
CA SER A 432 16.91 -7.61 -16.50
C SER A 432 16.98 -8.86 -17.40
N ASP A 433 18.03 -9.68 -17.29
CA ASP A 433 18.11 -10.96 -17.99
C ASP A 433 17.43 -12.03 -17.13
N VAL A 434 16.18 -12.36 -17.48
CA VAL A 434 15.29 -13.26 -16.74
C VAL A 434 14.91 -14.46 -17.60
N ALA A 435 14.93 -15.65 -17.02
CA ALA A 435 14.49 -16.89 -17.68
C ALA A 435 13.74 -17.82 -16.73
N SER A 436 12.62 -18.41 -17.19
CA SER A 436 11.87 -19.44 -16.45
C SER A 436 11.69 -20.71 -17.28
N ASN A 437 11.77 -21.88 -16.63
CA ASN A 437 11.58 -23.20 -17.24
C ASN A 437 10.97 -24.21 -16.25
N ASP A 438 10.49 -25.36 -16.74
CA ASP A 438 10.10 -26.50 -15.88
C ASP A 438 11.32 -27.12 -15.19
N TRP A 439 11.20 -27.43 -13.90
CA TRP A 439 12.18 -28.22 -13.17
C TRP A 439 11.82 -29.70 -13.31
N LEU A 440 12.69 -30.47 -13.97
CA LEU A 440 12.47 -31.89 -14.27
C LEU A 440 13.33 -32.80 -13.38
N ASN A 441 12.81 -33.98 -13.02
CA ASN A 441 13.61 -35.05 -12.41
C ASN A 441 14.34 -35.92 -13.47
N ASP A 442 15.13 -36.90 -13.03
CA ASP A 442 15.87 -37.87 -13.89
C ASP A 442 14.96 -38.72 -14.82
N ASN A 443 13.64 -38.66 -14.66
CA ASN A 443 12.63 -39.32 -15.49
C ASN A 443 11.74 -38.32 -16.26
N ASP A 444 12.12 -37.04 -16.30
CA ASP A 444 11.43 -35.93 -16.97
C ASP A 444 10.03 -35.60 -16.45
N GLU A 445 9.77 -36.01 -15.21
CA GLU A 445 8.57 -35.57 -14.52
C GLU A 445 8.84 -34.16 -13.97
N VAL A 446 7.87 -33.27 -14.18
CA VAL A 446 7.89 -31.90 -13.65
C VAL A 446 7.79 -31.98 -12.13
N LEU A 447 8.89 -31.63 -11.45
CA LEU A 447 8.95 -31.45 -10.00
C LEU A 447 8.47 -30.07 -9.56
N GLY A 448 8.50 -29.12 -10.49
CA GLY A 448 8.07 -27.75 -10.29
C GLY A 448 8.72 -26.85 -11.32
N LYS A 449 9.22 -25.68 -10.94
CA LYS A 449 9.61 -24.62 -11.88
C LYS A 449 10.92 -23.96 -11.48
N THR A 450 11.51 -23.25 -12.42
CA THR A 450 12.79 -22.56 -12.26
C THR A 450 12.66 -21.09 -12.63
N LEU A 451 13.46 -20.24 -11.98
CA LEU A 451 13.65 -18.84 -12.34
C LEU A 451 15.14 -18.51 -12.25
N ALA A 452 15.71 -17.91 -13.29
CA ALA A 452 17.02 -17.28 -13.26
C ALA A 452 16.83 -15.78 -13.50
N ALA A 453 17.51 -14.94 -12.71
CA ALA A 453 17.58 -13.51 -12.97
C ALA A 453 19.01 -13.00 -12.71
N SER A 454 19.54 -12.20 -13.61
CA SER A 454 20.93 -11.72 -13.50
C SER A 454 21.13 -10.46 -14.34
N THR A 455 22.23 -9.74 -14.07
CA THR A 455 22.78 -8.75 -15.01
C THR A 455 23.25 -9.39 -16.33
N GLY A 456 23.44 -10.71 -16.35
CA GLY A 456 23.60 -11.54 -17.55
C GLY A 456 23.69 -13.02 -17.19
N ILE A 457 22.65 -13.81 -17.51
CA ILE A 457 22.48 -15.22 -17.11
C ILE A 457 23.65 -16.08 -17.62
N GLN A 458 24.14 -15.83 -18.83
CA GLN A 458 25.30 -16.57 -19.35
C GLN A 458 26.56 -16.32 -18.50
N GLY A 459 26.78 -15.08 -18.07
CA GLY A 459 27.91 -14.72 -17.20
C GLY A 459 27.77 -15.36 -15.82
N PHE A 460 26.57 -15.29 -15.23
CA PHE A 460 26.24 -15.93 -13.95
C PHE A 460 26.45 -17.45 -13.98
N ASN A 461 26.12 -18.11 -15.10
CA ASN A 461 26.34 -19.54 -15.27
C ASN A 461 27.82 -19.92 -15.53
N ASP A 462 28.58 -19.06 -16.21
CA ASP A 462 29.94 -19.38 -16.69
C ASP A 462 31.05 -18.92 -15.72
N ASN A 463 30.81 -17.95 -14.82
CA ASN A 463 31.83 -17.35 -13.95
C ASN A 463 31.29 -16.84 -12.60
N TRP A 464 32.21 -16.52 -11.69
CA TRP A 464 31.92 -16.02 -10.33
C TRP A 464 32.00 -14.50 -10.20
N THR A 465 31.98 -13.76 -11.31
CA THR A 465 32.11 -12.29 -11.35
C THR A 465 30.82 -11.60 -11.81
N THR A 466 29.75 -12.37 -12.01
CA THR A 466 28.45 -11.87 -12.47
C THR A 466 27.42 -12.18 -11.39
N ALA A 467 26.77 -11.14 -10.86
CA ALA A 467 25.75 -11.29 -9.84
C ALA A 467 24.46 -11.88 -10.43
N GLY A 468 23.74 -12.66 -9.64
CA GLY A 468 22.48 -13.24 -10.07
C GLY A 468 21.89 -14.23 -9.08
N ILE A 469 20.69 -14.70 -9.43
CA ILE A 469 19.94 -15.68 -8.69
C ILE A 469 19.44 -16.79 -9.60
N TYR A 470 19.37 -17.99 -9.03
CA TYR A 470 18.66 -19.12 -9.58
C TYR A 470 17.77 -19.76 -8.53
N VAL A 471 16.48 -19.85 -8.80
CA VAL A 471 15.47 -20.40 -7.90
C VAL A 471 14.84 -21.64 -8.53
N ARG A 472 14.57 -22.64 -7.69
CA ARG A 472 13.81 -23.84 -8.01
C ARG A 472 12.68 -23.95 -6.99
N THR A 473 11.46 -24.14 -7.48
CA THR A 473 10.28 -24.34 -6.65
C THR A 473 9.73 -25.74 -6.88
N ALA A 474 9.23 -26.36 -5.83
CA ALA A 474 8.41 -27.56 -5.88
C ALA A 474 7.11 -27.31 -5.13
N THR A 475 6.02 -27.80 -5.70
CA THR A 475 4.67 -27.75 -5.12
C THR A 475 4.12 -29.17 -4.98
N ASP A 476 3.04 -29.34 -4.22
CA ASP A 476 2.40 -30.64 -3.96
C ASP A 476 3.30 -31.67 -3.28
N LEU A 477 4.22 -31.22 -2.42
CA LEU A 477 5.04 -32.10 -1.60
C LEU A 477 4.20 -32.76 -0.49
N GLU A 478 4.41 -34.06 -0.26
CA GLU A 478 3.71 -34.84 0.76
C GLU A 478 4.58 -35.19 1.99
N GLU A 479 5.89 -34.95 1.91
CA GLU A 479 6.88 -35.33 2.93
C GLU A 479 7.75 -34.14 3.34
N GLU A 480 8.19 -34.14 4.61
CA GLU A 480 9.15 -33.19 5.13
C GLU A 480 10.54 -33.43 4.51
N LEU A 481 11.19 -32.36 4.05
CA LEU A 481 12.52 -32.41 3.47
C LEU A 481 13.59 -32.45 4.57
N ASP A 482 14.62 -33.27 4.38
CA ASP A 482 15.84 -33.15 5.21
C ASP A 482 16.71 -32.02 4.65
N ILE A 483 16.49 -30.83 5.19
CA ILE A 483 17.15 -29.59 4.78
C ILE A 483 18.67 -29.68 4.98
N ASN A 484 19.14 -30.35 6.02
CA ASN A 484 20.58 -30.47 6.27
C ASN A 484 21.24 -31.42 5.27
N ASP A 485 20.59 -32.55 4.94
CA ASP A 485 21.09 -33.48 3.92
C ASP A 485 21.12 -32.82 2.53
N LEU A 486 20.12 -31.98 2.20
CA LEU A 486 20.09 -31.22 0.94
C LEU A 486 21.22 -30.18 0.86
N LEU A 487 21.48 -29.45 1.93
CA LEU A 487 22.60 -28.50 1.99
C LEU A 487 23.96 -29.23 1.96
N ASP A 488 24.11 -30.34 2.69
CA ASP A 488 25.33 -31.16 2.71
C ASP A 488 25.63 -31.81 1.35
N SER A 489 24.62 -31.95 0.48
CA SER A 489 24.79 -32.47 -0.88
C SER A 489 25.51 -31.50 -1.83
N VAL A 490 25.59 -30.22 -1.47
CA VAL A 490 26.26 -29.17 -2.24
C VAL A 490 27.69 -28.99 -1.75
N ASP A 491 28.67 -29.51 -2.50
CA ASP A 491 30.08 -29.34 -2.17
C ASP A 491 30.74 -28.25 -3.03
N MET A 492 30.89 -27.06 -2.44
CA MET A 492 31.59 -25.93 -3.06
C MET A 492 33.02 -25.73 -2.53
N LYS A 493 33.54 -26.61 -1.66
CA LYS A 493 34.81 -26.39 -0.94
C LYS A 493 36.05 -26.40 -1.83
N ASP A 494 35.97 -27.04 -2.99
CA ASP A 494 37.05 -27.06 -3.99
C ASP A 494 37.15 -25.74 -4.78
N THR A 495 36.09 -24.90 -4.75
CA THR A 495 35.97 -23.69 -5.57
C THR A 495 35.78 -22.41 -4.74
N CYS A 496 35.21 -22.53 -3.55
CA CYS A 496 34.90 -21.44 -2.63
C CYS A 496 35.43 -21.74 -1.21
N THR A 497 35.54 -20.69 -0.40
CA THR A 497 35.80 -20.80 1.04
C THR A 497 34.47 -20.88 1.78
N TYR A 498 34.18 -22.00 2.42
CA TYR A 498 32.99 -22.14 3.27
C TYR A 498 33.08 -21.20 4.49
N ASP A 499 31.97 -20.52 4.79
CA ASP A 499 31.83 -19.65 5.96
C ASP A 499 31.09 -20.37 7.09
N ASP A 500 29.75 -20.38 7.06
CA ASP A 500 28.92 -21.09 8.03
C ASP A 500 27.53 -21.44 7.45
N ARG A 501 26.76 -22.24 8.22
CA ARG A 501 25.35 -22.56 7.97
C ARG A 501 24.46 -21.73 8.89
N TYR A 502 23.46 -21.10 8.30
CA TYR A 502 22.53 -20.21 9.02
C TYR A 502 21.10 -20.73 8.90
N LYS A 503 20.34 -20.60 9.99
CA LYS A 503 18.90 -20.91 9.99
C LYS A 503 18.11 -19.77 9.38
N HIS A 504 17.01 -20.10 8.70
CA HIS A 504 16.12 -19.14 8.08
C HIS A 504 14.66 -19.59 8.24
N GLU A 505 13.81 -18.76 8.84
CA GLU A 505 12.40 -19.08 9.11
C GLU A 505 11.47 -17.89 8.77
N PRO A 506 11.33 -17.51 7.49
CA PRO A 506 10.54 -16.35 7.10
C PRO A 506 9.04 -16.66 7.10
N THR A 507 8.20 -15.64 7.36
CA THR A 507 6.75 -15.72 7.17
C THR A 507 6.33 -14.69 6.13
N ILE A 508 5.84 -15.17 4.98
CA ILE A 508 5.57 -14.36 3.80
C ILE A 508 4.16 -14.71 3.31
N TYR A 509 3.31 -13.68 3.12
CA TYR A 509 1.89 -13.83 2.77
C TYR A 509 1.12 -14.84 3.65
N GLY A 510 1.49 -14.94 4.93
CA GLY A 510 0.84 -15.83 5.89
C GLY A 510 1.26 -17.31 5.81
N ILE A 511 2.23 -17.66 4.97
CA ILE A 511 2.88 -18.98 4.94
C ILE A 511 4.21 -18.85 5.67
N THR A 512 4.42 -19.68 6.69
CA THR A 512 5.70 -19.76 7.40
C THR A 512 6.56 -20.81 6.75
N TYR A 513 7.79 -20.47 6.42
CA TYR A 513 8.79 -21.40 5.92
C TYR A 513 9.80 -21.73 7.00
N ALA A 514 10.34 -22.94 6.96
CA ALA A 514 11.46 -23.35 7.79
C ALA A 514 12.61 -23.84 6.90
N GLY A 515 13.82 -23.41 7.20
CA GLY A 515 15.00 -23.89 6.50
C GLY A 515 16.32 -23.28 6.92
N ALA A 516 17.28 -23.37 6.02
CA ALA A 516 18.66 -22.95 6.27
C ALA A 516 19.38 -22.68 4.95
N TYR A 517 20.48 -21.93 5.03
CA TYR A 517 21.39 -21.73 3.92
C TYR A 517 22.85 -21.90 4.34
N ASP A 518 23.67 -22.33 3.38
CA ASP A 518 25.14 -22.35 3.51
C ASP A 518 25.71 -21.13 2.78
N LEU A 519 26.60 -20.40 3.46
CA LEU A 519 27.31 -19.26 2.90
C LEU A 519 28.75 -19.63 2.55
N TYR A 520 29.18 -19.20 1.38
CA TYR A 520 30.53 -19.37 0.87
C TYR A 520 31.06 -18.02 0.40
N THR A 521 32.36 -17.81 0.52
CA THR A 521 33.05 -16.60 0.06
C THR A 521 34.22 -16.97 -0.83
N LYS A 522 34.71 -16.00 -1.60
CA LYS A 522 35.90 -16.15 -2.45
C LYS A 522 35.80 -17.28 -3.48
N CYS A 523 34.61 -17.46 -4.05
CA CYS A 523 34.36 -18.42 -5.10
C CYS A 523 35.17 -18.09 -6.36
N GLY A 524 35.86 -19.10 -6.90
CA GLY A 524 36.77 -18.93 -8.04
C GLY A 524 38.04 -18.13 -7.72
N GLY A 525 38.28 -17.77 -6.45
CA GLY A 525 39.39 -16.91 -6.02
C GLY A 525 39.14 -15.41 -6.17
N GLU A 526 37.90 -15.01 -6.49
CA GLU A 526 37.47 -13.61 -6.61
C GLU A 526 36.95 -13.06 -5.27
N ASP A 527 36.55 -11.79 -5.20
CA ASP A 527 35.91 -11.20 -4.02
C ASP A 527 34.39 -11.19 -4.22
N ASN A 528 33.73 -12.22 -3.70
CA ASN A 528 32.30 -12.47 -3.87
C ASN A 528 31.76 -13.33 -2.72
N ALA A 529 30.44 -13.40 -2.64
CA ALA A 529 29.71 -14.30 -1.77
C ALA A 529 28.74 -15.17 -2.59
N PHE A 530 28.62 -16.44 -2.21
CA PHE A 530 27.66 -17.39 -2.76
C PHE A 530 26.82 -17.98 -1.64
N ALA A 531 25.50 -17.94 -1.77
CA ALA A 531 24.57 -18.53 -0.82
C ALA A 531 23.73 -19.61 -1.50
N TYR A 532 23.54 -20.75 -0.80
CA TYR A 532 22.64 -21.81 -1.21
C TYR A 532 21.60 -22.04 -0.12
N LEU A 533 20.34 -21.69 -0.39
CA LEU A 533 19.22 -21.74 0.54
C LEU A 533 18.28 -22.90 0.20
N VAL A 534 17.76 -23.54 1.25
CA VAL A 534 16.65 -24.50 1.15
C VAL A 534 15.63 -24.18 2.23
N VAL A 535 14.37 -23.95 1.83
CA VAL A 535 13.24 -23.73 2.74
C VAL A 535 12.03 -24.53 2.31
N GLN A 536 11.22 -24.98 3.28
CA GLN A 536 9.95 -25.66 3.07
C GLN A 536 8.83 -24.98 3.85
N SER A 537 7.63 -24.91 3.29
CA SER A 537 6.45 -24.37 3.97
C SER A 537 6.04 -25.24 5.17
N ASP A 538 5.41 -24.62 6.16
CA ASP A 538 4.90 -25.27 7.37
C ASP A 538 3.78 -26.28 7.10
N ASP A 539 3.04 -26.11 6.01
CA ASP A 539 2.05 -27.08 5.51
C ASP A 539 2.66 -28.22 4.68
N LEU A 540 3.99 -28.21 4.52
CA LEU A 540 4.83 -29.16 3.79
C LEU A 540 4.65 -29.19 2.27
N LYS A 541 3.75 -28.38 1.70
CA LYS A 541 3.37 -28.49 0.29
C LYS A 541 4.35 -27.83 -0.66
N GLN A 542 5.10 -26.85 -0.19
CA GLN A 542 5.96 -26.01 -1.03
C GLN A 542 7.40 -26.09 -0.54
N ALA A 543 8.35 -26.17 -1.47
CA ALA A 543 9.76 -26.01 -1.17
C ALA A 543 10.42 -25.08 -2.18
N VAL A 544 11.37 -24.29 -1.68
CA VAL A 544 12.16 -23.35 -2.47
C VAL A 544 13.63 -23.65 -2.24
N LEU A 545 14.35 -23.84 -3.34
CA LEU A 545 15.80 -23.97 -3.37
C LEU A 545 16.35 -22.80 -4.15
N LEU A 546 17.34 -22.11 -3.60
CA LEU A 546 17.81 -20.85 -4.16
C LEU A 546 19.34 -20.80 -4.13
N GLU A 547 19.91 -20.38 -5.26
CA GLU A 547 21.34 -20.12 -5.44
C GLU A 547 21.52 -18.63 -5.73
N PHE A 548 22.47 -18.00 -5.05
CA PHE A 548 22.67 -16.56 -5.15
C PHE A 548 24.15 -16.21 -5.17
N VAL A 549 24.57 -15.36 -6.12
CA VAL A 549 25.94 -14.82 -6.20
C VAL A 549 25.88 -13.31 -6.01
N ALA A 550 26.54 -12.83 -4.95
CA ALA A 550 26.82 -11.41 -4.72
C ALA A 550 28.26 -11.08 -5.10
N ILE A 551 28.44 -10.01 -5.87
CA ILE A 551 29.75 -9.46 -6.22
C ILE A 551 30.04 -8.19 -5.42
N THR A 552 28.99 -7.48 -5.02
CA THR A 552 29.04 -6.22 -4.29
C THR A 552 28.18 -6.29 -3.03
N ASP A 553 28.40 -5.39 -2.08
CA ASP A 553 27.55 -5.29 -0.88
C ASP A 553 26.10 -4.90 -1.23
N ALA A 554 25.88 -4.23 -2.37
CA ALA A 554 24.55 -3.94 -2.90
C ALA A 554 23.79 -5.24 -3.24
N ASP A 555 24.50 -6.21 -3.83
CA ASP A 555 23.91 -7.51 -4.18
C ASP A 555 23.44 -8.23 -2.90
N VAL A 556 24.18 -8.08 -1.80
CA VAL A 556 23.81 -8.68 -0.51
C VAL A 556 22.51 -8.07 0.04
N GLU A 557 22.28 -6.77 -0.13
CA GLU A 557 20.99 -6.15 0.24
C GLU A 557 19.84 -6.57 -0.68
N ALA A 558 20.09 -6.69 -2.00
CA ALA A 558 19.12 -7.26 -2.93
C ALA A 558 18.70 -8.68 -2.55
N PHE A 559 19.64 -9.48 -2.05
CA PHE A 559 19.35 -10.81 -1.53
C PHE A 559 18.37 -10.77 -0.35
N LYS A 560 18.53 -9.83 0.60
CA LYS A 560 17.62 -9.71 1.76
C LYS A 560 16.20 -9.35 1.34
N VAL A 561 16.06 -8.39 0.43
CA VAL A 561 14.76 -7.98 -0.12
C VAL A 561 14.09 -9.16 -0.83
N LEU A 562 14.87 -9.95 -1.57
CA LEU A 562 14.36 -11.14 -2.22
C LEU A 562 13.93 -12.23 -1.23
N LEU A 563 14.72 -12.50 -0.18
CA LEU A 563 14.36 -13.45 0.87
C LEU A 563 13.06 -13.08 1.60
N GLN A 564 12.71 -11.79 1.61
CA GLN A 564 11.50 -11.29 2.26
C GLN A 564 10.29 -11.19 1.32
N SER A 565 10.48 -11.33 0.01
CA SER A 565 9.44 -11.05 -1.00
C SER A 565 9.03 -12.24 -1.87
N PHE A 566 9.67 -13.40 -1.75
CA PHE A 566 9.39 -14.54 -2.62
C PHE A 566 8.00 -15.18 -2.35
N TYR A 567 7.31 -15.56 -3.43
CA TYR A 567 6.01 -16.23 -3.41
C TYR A 567 5.93 -17.32 -4.49
N VAL A 568 5.41 -18.52 -4.17
CA VAL A 568 5.29 -19.66 -5.11
C VAL A 568 3.82 -19.84 -5.52
N SER A 569 3.52 -19.87 -6.83
CA SER A 569 2.16 -19.95 -7.37
C SER A 569 1.81 -21.34 -7.97
N ASP A 570 0.55 -21.76 -7.82
CA ASP A 570 0.10 -23.15 -8.03
C ASP A 570 -0.26 -23.52 -9.51
N GLY A 571 0.33 -22.86 -10.51
CA GLY A 571 0.53 -23.42 -11.86
C GLY A 571 -0.67 -23.88 -12.72
N ALA A 572 -1.92 -23.48 -12.48
CA ALA A 572 -3.08 -23.97 -13.25
C ALA A 572 -3.71 -22.95 -14.26
N GLY A 573 -3.11 -22.85 -15.46
CA GLY A 573 -3.84 -22.81 -16.75
C GLY A 573 -4.35 -21.48 -17.36
N ALA A 574 -3.80 -21.13 -18.53
CA ALA A 574 -3.97 -19.91 -19.34
C ALA A 574 -5.26 -19.77 -20.20
N ASN A 575 -5.76 -18.51 -20.29
CA ASN A 575 -6.35 -17.77 -21.43
C ASN A 575 -7.48 -16.80 -20.98
N THR A 576 -7.11 -15.74 -20.28
CA THR A 576 -7.89 -14.53 -20.03
C THR A 576 -6.88 -13.48 -19.58
N GLU A 577 -6.82 -12.30 -20.20
CA GLU A 577 -6.04 -11.18 -19.67
C GLU A 577 -6.45 -10.97 -18.21
N SER A 578 -5.45 -10.95 -17.32
CA SER A 578 -5.60 -11.16 -15.88
C SER A 578 -6.71 -10.30 -15.30
N ALA A 579 -7.69 -10.98 -14.70
CA ALA A 579 -8.63 -10.31 -13.85
C ALA A 579 -7.92 -9.84 -12.59
N THR A 580 -8.04 -8.55 -12.26
CA THR A 580 -7.58 -8.03 -10.97
C THR A 580 -8.74 -8.15 -9.99
N THR A 581 -8.53 -8.86 -8.89
CA THR A 581 -9.46 -8.86 -7.77
C THR A 581 -9.22 -7.59 -6.96
N ASP A 582 -10.18 -6.68 -6.99
CA ASP A 582 -10.17 -5.50 -6.13
C ASP A 582 -10.59 -5.88 -4.69
N SER A 583 -10.28 -5.01 -3.74
CA SER A 583 -10.63 -5.04 -2.30
C SER A 583 -12.10 -5.40 -1.99
N SER A 584 -13.01 -5.20 -2.95
CA SER A 584 -14.43 -5.61 -2.92
C SER A 584 -14.68 -7.11 -3.14
N GLY A 585 -13.66 -7.88 -3.55
CA GLY A 585 -13.77 -9.30 -3.92
C GLY A 585 -14.40 -9.54 -5.30
N ILE A 586 -14.47 -8.50 -6.14
CA ILE A 586 -14.96 -8.59 -7.51
C ILE A 586 -13.77 -8.63 -8.46
N ASP A 587 -13.75 -9.65 -9.31
CA ASP A 587 -12.79 -9.78 -10.39
C ASP A 587 -13.19 -8.85 -11.55
N TYR A 588 -12.29 -7.95 -11.95
CA TYR A 588 -12.50 -7.05 -13.08
C TYR A 588 -11.58 -7.40 -14.25
N THR A 589 -12.07 -7.24 -15.47
CA THR A 589 -11.30 -7.39 -16.70
C THR A 589 -11.42 -6.14 -17.57
N VAL A 590 -10.38 -5.82 -18.32
CA VAL A 590 -10.41 -4.73 -19.30
C VAL A 590 -11.15 -5.22 -20.55
N LEU A 591 -12.24 -4.54 -20.91
CA LEU A 591 -13.00 -4.82 -22.11
C LEU A 591 -12.76 -3.71 -23.15
N ASN A 592 -12.31 -4.13 -24.33
CA ASN A 592 -12.15 -3.26 -25.50
C ASN A 592 -13.26 -3.53 -26.52
N ASP A 593 -13.75 -2.49 -27.19
CA ASP A 593 -14.64 -2.69 -28.35
C ASP A 593 -13.88 -3.23 -29.57
N GLU A 594 -14.60 -3.76 -30.57
CA GLU A 594 -13.99 -4.33 -31.77
C GLU A 594 -13.14 -3.33 -32.57
N SER A 595 -13.42 -2.03 -32.47
CA SER A 595 -12.60 -1.00 -33.13
C SER A 595 -11.34 -0.65 -32.35
N GLY A 596 -11.25 -1.00 -31.07
CA GLY A 596 -10.20 -0.55 -30.15
C GLY A 596 -10.28 0.94 -29.82
N SER A 597 -11.47 1.54 -29.97
CA SER A 597 -11.73 2.95 -29.65
C SER A 597 -12.32 3.17 -28.26
N LEU A 598 -12.93 2.15 -27.65
CA LEU A 598 -13.49 2.18 -26.31
C LEU A 598 -12.79 1.13 -25.46
N ALA A 599 -12.36 1.51 -24.26
CA ALA A 599 -11.83 0.62 -23.24
C ALA A 599 -12.50 0.92 -21.90
N VAL A 600 -12.82 -0.10 -21.12
CA VAL A 600 -13.45 0.05 -19.80
C VAL A 600 -13.24 -1.21 -18.97
N ARG A 601 -13.05 -1.08 -17.65
CA ARG A 601 -12.97 -2.23 -16.74
C ARG A 601 -14.35 -2.59 -16.23
N VAL A 602 -14.69 -3.86 -16.36
CA VAL A 602 -16.02 -4.40 -16.01
C VAL A 602 -15.88 -5.72 -15.25
N PRO A 603 -16.88 -6.10 -14.43
CA PRO A 603 -16.82 -7.37 -13.73
C PRO A 603 -16.67 -8.54 -14.71
N VAL A 604 -15.79 -9.49 -14.40
CA VAL A 604 -15.61 -10.74 -15.18
C VAL A 604 -16.94 -11.51 -15.31
N ALA A 605 -17.82 -11.36 -14.32
CA ALA A 605 -19.16 -11.93 -14.34
C ALA A 605 -20.03 -11.42 -15.51
N TRP A 606 -19.74 -10.23 -16.06
CA TRP A 606 -20.45 -9.67 -17.21
C TRP A 606 -19.83 -10.18 -18.53
N GLY A 607 -19.93 -11.49 -18.76
CA GLY A 607 -19.29 -12.16 -19.89
C GLY A 607 -20.02 -12.03 -21.24
N ASP A 608 -21.24 -11.49 -21.28
CA ASP A 608 -22.00 -11.32 -22.52
C ASP A 608 -21.77 -9.91 -23.09
N THR A 609 -21.13 -9.82 -24.25
CA THR A 609 -20.62 -8.56 -24.82
C THR A 609 -21.03 -8.40 -26.28
N SER A 610 -21.24 -7.14 -26.69
CA SER A 610 -21.56 -6.78 -28.07
C SER A 610 -21.02 -5.38 -28.35
N SER A 611 -20.24 -5.21 -29.40
CA SER A 611 -19.79 -3.88 -29.84
C SER A 611 -20.15 -3.60 -31.29
N GLY A 612 -20.09 -2.33 -31.70
CA GLY A 612 -20.38 -1.90 -33.07
C GLY A 612 -20.78 -0.43 -33.16
N ASP A 613 -21.37 -0.04 -34.28
CA ASP A 613 -21.80 1.34 -34.51
C ASP A 613 -22.89 1.76 -33.50
N TRP A 614 -22.72 2.94 -32.88
CA TRP A 614 -23.80 3.58 -32.15
C TRP A 614 -24.81 4.15 -33.15
N ILE A 615 -26.01 3.57 -33.20
CA ILE A 615 -27.06 3.96 -34.15
C ILE A 615 -28.10 4.87 -33.48
N LEU A 616 -28.38 6.01 -34.12
CA LEU A 616 -29.50 6.90 -33.79
C LEU A 616 -30.26 7.24 -35.09
N ASP A 617 -31.57 7.01 -35.11
CA ASP A 617 -32.44 7.23 -36.30
C ASP A 617 -31.90 6.58 -37.60
N ASP A 618 -31.53 5.29 -37.53
CA ASP A 618 -30.94 4.51 -38.63
C ASP A 618 -29.59 5.05 -39.17
N LYS A 619 -28.95 5.99 -38.45
CA LYS A 619 -27.64 6.55 -38.79
C LYS A 619 -26.60 6.13 -37.74
N ALA A 620 -25.45 5.64 -38.20
CA ALA A 620 -24.26 5.50 -37.36
C ALA A 620 -23.74 6.88 -36.96
N ILE A 621 -23.73 7.15 -35.66
CA ILE A 621 -23.31 8.42 -35.06
C ILE A 621 -22.02 8.28 -34.23
N GLY A 622 -21.54 7.06 -33.99
CA GLY A 622 -20.37 6.81 -33.15
C GLY A 622 -20.07 5.32 -33.01
N VAL A 623 -19.29 4.98 -31.99
CA VAL A 623 -18.99 3.59 -31.59
C VAL A 623 -19.70 3.28 -30.28
N SER A 624 -20.03 2.00 -30.06
CA SER A 624 -20.70 1.53 -28.87
C SER A 624 -20.22 0.15 -28.41
N LEU A 625 -20.35 -0.07 -27.11
CA LEU A 625 -20.05 -1.30 -26.40
C LEU A 625 -21.21 -1.59 -25.43
N TYR A 626 -21.69 -2.83 -25.47
CA TYR A 626 -22.65 -3.38 -24.52
C TYR A 626 -22.00 -4.54 -23.77
N VAL A 627 -22.26 -4.63 -22.47
CA VAL A 627 -21.77 -5.71 -21.63
C VAL A 627 -22.74 -6.01 -20.49
N SER A 628 -23.03 -7.27 -20.23
CA SER A 628 -23.96 -7.70 -19.18
C SER A 628 -23.70 -9.16 -18.78
N THR A 629 -24.38 -9.61 -17.74
CA THR A 629 -24.54 -11.05 -17.47
C THR A 629 -25.45 -11.72 -18.51
N ASP A 630 -26.38 -10.99 -19.13
CA ASP A 630 -27.26 -11.42 -20.23
C ASP A 630 -27.79 -10.18 -20.99
N LEU A 631 -27.33 -9.96 -22.22
CA LEU A 631 -27.62 -8.75 -23.00
C LEU A 631 -29.07 -8.66 -23.48
N ASP A 632 -29.72 -9.79 -23.77
CA ASP A 632 -31.12 -9.80 -24.17
C ASP A 632 -31.99 -9.36 -22.98
N GLN A 633 -31.71 -9.85 -21.77
CA GLN A 633 -32.43 -9.43 -20.56
C GLN A 633 -32.10 -8.00 -20.11
N TYR A 634 -30.85 -7.55 -20.25
CA TYR A 634 -30.48 -6.15 -19.96
C TYR A 634 -31.25 -5.15 -20.86
N ARG A 635 -31.50 -5.50 -22.12
CA ARG A 635 -32.22 -4.64 -23.07
C ARG A 635 -33.74 -4.68 -22.86
N ASP A 636 -34.29 -5.81 -22.44
CA ASP A 636 -35.74 -6.02 -22.35
C ASP A 636 -36.29 -5.86 -20.92
N THR A 637 -35.44 -5.81 -19.89
CA THR A 637 -35.83 -5.79 -18.47
C THR A 637 -35.04 -4.77 -17.63
N TRP A 638 -35.51 -4.49 -16.42
CA TRP A 638 -34.86 -3.58 -15.47
C TRP A 638 -34.11 -4.30 -14.34
N THR A 639 -33.93 -5.61 -14.44
CA THR A 639 -33.45 -6.46 -13.34
C THR A 639 -32.08 -7.08 -13.58
N THR A 640 -31.54 -6.95 -14.79
CA THR A 640 -30.29 -7.61 -15.18
C THR A 640 -29.18 -6.57 -15.26
N PRO A 641 -28.12 -6.69 -14.44
CA PRO A 641 -27.05 -5.70 -14.40
C PRO A 641 -26.26 -5.70 -15.71
N GLY A 642 -25.81 -4.51 -16.12
CA GLY A 642 -25.07 -4.34 -17.35
C GLY A 642 -24.83 -2.88 -17.70
N MET A 643 -24.10 -2.65 -18.78
CA MET A 643 -23.71 -1.33 -19.25
C MET A 643 -23.84 -1.19 -20.76
N PHE A 644 -24.24 0.01 -21.17
CA PHE A 644 -23.99 0.59 -22.48
C PHE A 644 -22.94 1.69 -22.35
N PHE A 645 -21.95 1.67 -23.23
CA PHE A 645 -20.93 2.70 -23.38
C PHE A 645 -20.88 3.14 -24.85
N GLY A 646 -21.21 4.41 -25.13
CA GLY A 646 -21.14 4.99 -26.46
C GLY A 646 -20.27 6.24 -26.49
N ALA A 647 -19.53 6.44 -27.58
CA ALA A 647 -18.81 7.69 -27.85
C ALA A 647 -19.12 8.21 -29.25
N SER A 648 -19.33 9.53 -29.37
CA SER A 648 -19.74 10.16 -30.64
C SER A 648 -19.13 11.53 -30.84
N LYS A 649 -18.42 11.70 -31.98
CA LYS A 649 -17.98 13.03 -32.48
C LYS A 649 -19.13 13.87 -33.02
N ASP A 650 -20.28 13.26 -33.38
CA ASP A 650 -21.47 13.99 -33.85
C ASP A 650 -22.14 14.81 -32.72
N PHE A 651 -21.86 14.48 -31.45
CA PHE A 651 -22.31 15.19 -30.25
C PHE A 651 -21.25 16.10 -29.61
N ALA A 652 -20.13 16.36 -30.30
CA ALA A 652 -19.08 17.25 -29.82
C ALA A 652 -19.63 18.63 -29.39
N GLY A 653 -19.31 19.05 -28.17
CA GLY A 653 -19.75 20.31 -27.56
C GLY A 653 -21.25 20.40 -27.27
N ALA A 654 -21.97 19.27 -27.23
CA ALA A 654 -23.35 19.24 -26.78
C ALA A 654 -23.44 19.49 -25.26
N ASP A 655 -24.42 20.28 -24.83
CA ASP A 655 -24.67 20.48 -23.40
C ASP A 655 -25.09 19.17 -22.75
N THR A 656 -24.24 18.63 -21.87
CA THR A 656 -24.46 17.36 -21.18
C THR A 656 -25.77 17.34 -20.38
N LYS A 657 -26.21 18.49 -19.83
CA LYS A 657 -27.53 18.60 -19.17
C LYS A 657 -28.68 18.45 -20.17
N ALA A 658 -28.55 19.03 -21.36
CA ALA A 658 -29.56 18.93 -22.41
C ALA A 658 -29.63 17.52 -23.01
N VAL A 659 -28.49 16.81 -23.09
CA VAL A 659 -28.45 15.39 -23.50
C VAL A 659 -29.22 14.53 -22.49
N LEU A 660 -28.97 14.71 -21.20
CA LEU A 660 -29.70 13.99 -20.16
C LEU A 660 -31.19 14.36 -20.11
N ASP A 661 -31.55 15.63 -20.32
CA ASP A 661 -32.95 16.07 -20.38
C ASP A 661 -33.75 15.42 -21.52
N ALA A 662 -33.06 14.97 -22.58
CA ALA A 662 -33.68 14.23 -23.68
C ALA A 662 -33.93 12.75 -23.35
N LEU A 663 -33.31 12.23 -22.28
CA LEU A 663 -33.40 10.84 -21.83
C LEU A 663 -34.33 10.74 -20.61
N ASP A 664 -35.63 10.57 -20.87
CA ASP A 664 -36.65 10.46 -19.82
C ASP A 664 -37.04 9.00 -19.55
N TYR A 665 -36.71 8.51 -18.34
CA TYR A 665 -37.05 7.18 -17.88
C TYR A 665 -38.20 7.16 -16.86
N SER A 666 -38.88 8.29 -16.63
CA SER A 666 -39.90 8.45 -15.59
C SER A 666 -41.14 7.55 -15.75
N GLU A 667 -41.37 7.00 -16.94
CA GLU A 667 -42.44 6.01 -17.15
C GLU A 667 -42.17 4.69 -16.42
N ASN A 668 -40.90 4.30 -16.30
CA ASN A 668 -40.49 3.01 -15.73
C ASN A 668 -39.72 3.15 -14.43
N CYS A 669 -39.09 4.29 -14.19
CA CYS A 669 -38.25 4.57 -13.04
C CYS A 669 -38.81 5.73 -12.23
N LYS A 670 -38.45 5.77 -10.95
CA LYS A 670 -38.68 6.92 -10.10
C LYS A 670 -37.52 7.90 -10.28
N SER A 671 -37.83 9.14 -10.67
CA SER A 671 -36.80 10.16 -10.88
C SER A 671 -36.05 10.46 -9.59
N SER A 672 -34.75 10.66 -9.71
CA SER A 672 -33.91 11.18 -8.63
C SER A 672 -33.20 12.47 -9.06
N GLU A 673 -32.13 12.84 -8.35
CA GLU A 673 -31.39 14.09 -8.50
C GLU A 673 -30.31 13.99 -9.58
N ARG A 674 -29.95 15.14 -10.17
CA ARG A 674 -28.85 15.27 -11.13
C ARG A 674 -27.60 15.71 -10.39
N PHE A 675 -26.47 15.12 -10.77
CA PHE A 675 -25.17 15.41 -10.18
C PHE A 675 -24.18 15.87 -11.25
N GLU A 676 -23.20 16.67 -10.82
CA GLU A 676 -22.07 17.05 -11.66
C GLU A 676 -21.02 15.92 -11.63
N TYR A 677 -20.37 15.70 -12.78
CA TYR A 677 -19.29 14.73 -12.94
C TYR A 677 -18.02 15.47 -13.37
N ASP A 678 -16.90 15.17 -12.70
CA ASP A 678 -15.62 15.83 -12.88
C ASP A 678 -14.49 14.89 -12.45
N ASP A 679 -13.67 14.44 -13.41
CA ASP A 679 -12.44 13.66 -13.15
C ASP A 679 -11.21 14.29 -13.85
N SER A 680 -10.07 13.61 -13.95
CA SER A 680 -8.87 14.20 -14.60
C SER A 680 -9.00 14.41 -16.12
N VAL A 681 -9.93 13.74 -16.80
CA VAL A 681 -10.02 13.66 -18.28
C VAL A 681 -11.34 14.24 -18.81
N PHE A 682 -12.44 13.97 -18.13
CA PHE A 682 -13.82 14.25 -18.53
C PHE A 682 -14.53 15.18 -17.54
N VAL A 683 -15.51 15.93 -18.06
CA VAL A 683 -16.46 16.73 -17.28
C VAL A 683 -17.87 16.49 -17.83
N GLY A 684 -18.87 16.50 -16.97
CA GLY A 684 -20.22 16.15 -17.38
C GLY A 684 -21.27 16.22 -16.29
N ASN A 685 -22.34 15.48 -16.50
CA ASN A 685 -23.43 15.32 -15.54
C ASN A 685 -23.94 13.88 -15.59
N TYR A 686 -24.50 13.40 -14.48
CA TYR A 686 -25.23 12.13 -14.48
C TYR A 686 -26.55 12.23 -13.73
N ASP A 687 -27.52 11.45 -14.19
CA ASP A 687 -28.81 11.25 -13.54
C ASP A 687 -28.87 9.86 -12.92
N LEU A 688 -29.36 9.81 -11.68
CA LEU A 688 -29.70 8.55 -11.02
C LEU A 688 -31.20 8.29 -11.18
N TRP A 689 -31.57 7.04 -11.43
CA TRP A 689 -32.95 6.60 -11.56
C TRP A 689 -33.14 5.37 -10.68
N GLU A 690 -34.08 5.47 -9.73
CA GLU A 690 -34.33 4.41 -8.78
C GLU A 690 -35.60 3.65 -9.16
N LYS A 691 -35.73 2.44 -8.65
CA LYS A 691 -36.97 1.66 -8.74
C LYS A 691 -37.46 1.38 -10.16
N CYS A 692 -36.52 1.25 -11.08
CA CYS A 692 -36.80 0.99 -12.48
C CYS A 692 -37.54 -0.35 -12.65
N GLY A 693 -38.64 -0.36 -13.42
CA GLY A 693 -39.48 -1.55 -13.61
C GLY A 693 -40.14 -2.07 -12.32
N GLY A 694 -40.09 -1.31 -11.22
CA GLY A 694 -40.59 -1.74 -9.91
C GLY A 694 -39.67 -2.68 -9.12
N SER A 695 -38.44 -2.94 -9.58
CA SER A 695 -37.39 -3.61 -8.80
C SER A 695 -36.63 -2.61 -7.92
N ASP A 696 -35.67 -3.07 -7.11
CA ASP A 696 -34.76 -2.19 -6.35
C ASP A 696 -33.46 -1.88 -7.14
N SER A 697 -33.52 -1.91 -8.48
CA SER A 697 -32.38 -1.60 -9.34
C SER A 697 -32.08 -0.10 -9.37
N LEU A 698 -30.79 0.24 -9.51
CA LEU A 698 -30.28 1.59 -9.76
C LEU A 698 -29.84 1.70 -11.22
N TRP A 699 -30.35 2.73 -11.91
CA TRP A 699 -29.99 3.06 -13.28
C TRP A 699 -29.29 4.41 -13.32
N VAL A 700 -28.04 4.40 -13.79
CA VAL A 700 -27.16 5.57 -13.84
C VAL A 700 -26.92 5.95 -15.29
N VAL A 701 -27.17 7.21 -15.63
CA VAL A 701 -26.99 7.74 -16.98
C VAL A 701 -26.03 8.91 -16.92
N LEU A 702 -24.81 8.73 -17.42
CA LEU A 702 -23.75 9.73 -17.45
C LEU A 702 -23.56 10.24 -18.87
N ALA A 703 -23.56 11.57 -19.03
CA ALA A 703 -23.13 12.26 -20.24
C ALA A 703 -21.90 13.12 -19.92
N ALA A 704 -20.78 12.87 -20.60
CA ALA A 704 -19.50 13.53 -20.34
C ALA A 704 -18.75 13.90 -21.62
N GLU A 705 -17.90 14.91 -21.55
CA GLU A 705 -17.03 15.36 -22.64
C GLU A 705 -15.60 15.56 -22.12
N PRO A 706 -14.56 15.40 -22.98
CA PRO A 706 -13.18 15.64 -22.56
C PRO A 706 -12.96 17.11 -22.20
N LYS A 707 -12.29 17.38 -21.08
CA LYS A 707 -12.07 18.74 -20.56
C LYS A 707 -11.28 19.64 -21.52
N GLU A 708 -10.30 19.05 -22.21
CA GLU A 708 -9.34 19.79 -23.04
C GLU A 708 -9.90 20.14 -24.44
N SER A 709 -10.79 19.31 -24.97
CA SER A 709 -11.18 19.37 -26.39
C SER A 709 -12.68 19.48 -26.64
N ALA A 710 -13.53 18.90 -25.79
CA ALA A 710 -14.97 18.74 -26.01
C ALA A 710 -15.31 18.23 -27.43
N ASP A 711 -14.44 17.41 -28.03
CA ASP A 711 -14.47 17.00 -29.44
C ASP A 711 -15.28 15.72 -29.70
N TYR A 712 -15.77 15.09 -28.64
CA TYR A 712 -16.77 14.03 -28.66
C TYR A 712 -17.53 14.00 -27.33
N LEU A 713 -18.68 13.32 -27.33
CA LEU A 713 -19.45 13.04 -26.11
C LEU A 713 -19.46 11.55 -25.82
N VAL A 714 -19.30 11.21 -24.54
CA VAL A 714 -19.48 9.89 -23.96
C VAL A 714 -20.87 9.80 -23.34
N LEU A 715 -21.57 8.70 -23.60
CA LEU A 715 -22.80 8.31 -22.92
C LEU A 715 -22.62 6.94 -22.29
N LEU A 716 -22.76 6.87 -20.97
CA LEU A 716 -22.72 5.65 -20.19
C LEU A 716 -24.08 5.41 -19.55
N ASN A 717 -24.67 4.23 -19.78
CA ASN A 717 -25.88 3.80 -19.10
C ASN A 717 -25.59 2.51 -18.34
N VAL A 718 -25.58 2.57 -17.01
CA VAL A 718 -25.25 1.43 -16.15
C VAL A 718 -26.45 1.05 -15.31
N LEU A 719 -26.85 -0.23 -15.39
CA LEU A 719 -27.82 -0.82 -14.48
C LEU A 719 -27.08 -1.69 -13.48
N ILE A 720 -27.28 -1.43 -12.19
CA ILE A 720 -26.92 -2.37 -11.13
C ILE A 720 -28.20 -2.81 -10.42
N ASP A 721 -28.33 -4.12 -10.20
CA ASP A 721 -29.42 -4.66 -9.40
C ASP A 721 -29.03 -4.67 -7.91
N SER A 722 -29.95 -5.10 -7.04
CA SER A 722 -29.68 -5.17 -5.59
C SER A 722 -28.58 -6.16 -5.19
N ASN A 723 -28.13 -7.02 -6.11
CA ASN A 723 -27.12 -8.05 -5.84
C ASN A 723 -25.74 -7.66 -6.40
N THR A 724 -25.68 -6.58 -7.19
CA THR A 724 -24.45 -6.05 -7.77
C THR A 724 -23.87 -5.01 -6.82
N SER A 725 -22.58 -5.14 -6.48
CA SER A 725 -21.93 -4.15 -5.60
C SER A 725 -21.96 -2.76 -6.26
N PRO A 726 -22.25 -1.69 -5.49
CA PRO A 726 -22.09 -0.31 -5.97
C PRO A 726 -20.67 0.02 -6.46
N ASP A 727 -19.64 -0.70 -6.00
CA ASP A 727 -18.24 -0.52 -6.42
C ASP A 727 -18.06 -0.71 -7.94
N VAL A 728 -18.95 -1.47 -8.58
CA VAL A 728 -18.97 -1.64 -10.05
C VAL A 728 -19.16 -0.30 -10.76
N LEU A 729 -19.94 0.62 -10.19
CA LEU A 729 -20.13 1.95 -10.78
C LEU A 729 -18.86 2.80 -10.67
N ASP A 730 -18.16 2.71 -9.53
CA ASP A 730 -16.93 3.45 -9.29
C ASP A 730 -15.81 2.97 -10.23
N GLU A 731 -15.66 1.65 -10.37
CA GLU A 731 -14.67 1.07 -11.29
C GLU A 731 -14.95 1.43 -12.76
N ILE A 732 -16.22 1.37 -13.19
CA ILE A 732 -16.60 1.78 -14.55
C ILE A 732 -16.28 3.28 -14.77
N PHE A 733 -16.59 4.14 -13.80
CA PHE A 733 -16.36 5.59 -13.91
C PHE A 733 -14.87 5.97 -13.85
N LYS A 734 -14.03 5.19 -13.16
CA LYS A 734 -12.57 5.39 -13.11
C LYS A 734 -11.84 4.88 -14.35
N SER A 735 -12.40 3.89 -15.05
CA SER A 735 -11.68 3.14 -16.07
C SER A 735 -12.13 3.35 -17.51
N PHE A 736 -13.28 3.98 -17.76
CA PHE A 736 -13.71 4.20 -19.14
C PHE A 736 -12.76 5.17 -19.86
N ASN A 737 -12.41 4.80 -21.09
CA ASN A 737 -11.49 5.55 -21.93
C ASN A 737 -11.97 5.49 -23.39
N VAL A 738 -11.67 6.56 -24.15
CA VAL A 738 -11.98 6.66 -25.57
C VAL A 738 -10.72 7.08 -26.33
N GLU A 739 -10.28 6.26 -27.29
CA GLU A 739 -9.12 6.54 -28.13
C GLU A 739 -9.44 6.27 -29.61
N TRP A 740 -9.72 7.33 -30.38
CA TRP A 740 -10.09 7.17 -31.80
C TRP A 740 -8.91 6.67 -32.65
N GLN A 741 -9.01 5.43 -33.14
CA GLN A 741 -8.03 4.84 -34.07
C GLN A 741 -7.97 5.65 -35.37
N GLY A 742 -6.94 6.50 -35.50
CA GLY A 742 -6.72 7.35 -36.68
C GLY A 742 -6.18 8.75 -36.39
N ASP A 743 -6.23 9.22 -35.14
CA ASP A 743 -5.69 10.51 -34.70
C ASP A 743 -4.20 10.41 -34.24
N ALA A 744 -3.41 9.58 -34.94
CA ALA A 744 -2.00 9.34 -34.65
C ALA A 744 -1.12 10.57 -34.94
N GLY A 745 -0.98 11.44 -33.96
CA GLY A 745 0.13 12.38 -33.80
C GLY A 745 1.27 11.76 -32.97
N GLN A 746 2.09 10.91 -33.60
CA GLN A 746 3.43 10.44 -33.19
C GLN A 746 3.84 10.56 -31.69
N SER A 747 3.86 9.45 -30.96
CA SER A 747 5.06 9.03 -30.21
C SER A 747 5.10 7.49 -30.06
N ALA A 748 6.30 6.93 -30.09
CA ALA A 748 6.56 5.54 -30.44
C ALA A 748 6.49 4.57 -29.25
N GLN A 749 5.81 3.44 -29.44
CA GLN A 749 5.95 2.23 -28.62
C GLN A 749 6.76 1.19 -29.42
N PRO A 750 7.81 0.56 -28.85
CA PRO A 750 8.54 -0.52 -29.50
C PRO A 750 7.83 -1.87 -29.26
N THR A 751 7.46 -2.55 -30.34
CA THR A 751 7.03 -3.95 -30.32
C THR A 751 8.24 -4.89 -30.30
N ALA A 752 8.26 -5.90 -29.42
CA ALA A 752 9.20 -7.02 -29.48
C ALA A 752 8.53 -8.26 -30.07
N GLU A 753 9.14 -8.81 -31.13
CA GLU A 753 8.84 -10.11 -31.75
C GLU A 753 9.54 -11.22 -30.96
N VAL A 754 8.83 -12.28 -30.58
CA VAL A 754 9.39 -13.47 -29.91
C VAL A 754 9.93 -14.46 -30.94
N VAL A 755 11.22 -14.77 -30.86
CA VAL A 755 11.85 -15.93 -31.53
C VAL A 755 12.39 -16.87 -30.45
N THR A 756 11.79 -18.05 -30.33
CA THR A 756 12.22 -19.11 -29.42
C THR A 756 13.39 -19.91 -30.00
N ASP A 757 14.47 -20.07 -29.25
CA ASP A 757 15.40 -21.20 -29.36
C ASP A 757 15.96 -21.51 -27.95
N ALA A 758 15.86 -22.79 -27.55
CA ALA A 758 16.07 -23.31 -26.20
C ALA A 758 17.42 -22.93 -25.55
N LEU A 759 17.40 -22.51 -24.28
CA LEU A 759 18.61 -22.30 -23.47
C LEU A 759 18.98 -23.58 -22.70
N ASN A 760 20.12 -24.18 -23.05
CA ASN A 760 20.79 -25.21 -22.26
C ASN A 760 21.49 -24.54 -21.09
N ILE A 761 21.01 -24.72 -19.85
CA ILE A 761 21.72 -24.28 -18.64
C ILE A 761 22.59 -25.45 -18.17
N ARG A 762 23.91 -25.22 -18.11
CA ARG A 762 24.90 -26.20 -17.64
C ARG A 762 25.28 -25.88 -16.19
N SER A 763 25.40 -26.93 -15.40
CA SER A 763 26.11 -26.97 -14.12
C SER A 763 27.55 -26.44 -14.24
N GLY A 764 27.95 -25.60 -13.29
CA GLY A 764 29.23 -24.89 -13.25
C GLY A 764 30.49 -25.77 -13.13
N PRO A 765 31.69 -25.18 -13.26
CA PRO A 765 32.95 -25.89 -13.39
C PRO A 765 33.49 -26.33 -12.02
N GLY A 766 33.33 -27.60 -11.65
CA GLY A 766 34.00 -28.15 -10.46
C GLY A 766 33.57 -29.54 -9.99
N THR A 767 32.33 -29.98 -10.26
CA THR A 767 31.81 -31.25 -9.72
C THR A 767 31.58 -32.28 -10.83
N ASN A 768 32.37 -33.35 -10.81
CA ASN A 768 32.17 -34.53 -11.66
C ASN A 768 31.06 -35.42 -11.07
N TYR A 769 29.79 -35.23 -11.43
CA TYR A 769 28.84 -36.36 -11.49
C TYR A 769 27.80 -36.14 -12.59
N SER A 770 27.94 -36.94 -13.64
CA SER A 770 26.99 -37.11 -14.72
C SER A 770 25.79 -37.94 -14.27
N ARG A 771 24.57 -37.42 -14.40
CA ARG A 771 23.39 -38.21 -14.79
C ARG A 771 22.51 -37.43 -15.76
N ILE A 772 22.03 -38.19 -16.74
CA ILE A 772 21.23 -37.82 -17.90
C ILE A 772 19.96 -38.67 -17.79
N GLY A 773 18.81 -38.06 -18.06
CA GLY A 773 17.56 -38.71 -18.46
C GLY A 773 16.47 -37.64 -18.42
N GLY A 774 15.77 -37.26 -19.48
CA GLY A 774 15.69 -37.72 -20.86
C GLY A 774 14.24 -37.99 -21.36
N VAL A 775 13.47 -36.93 -21.67
CA VAL A 775 12.30 -36.70 -22.59
C VAL A 775 11.38 -35.56 -22.09
#